data_AF-A0A178ZRW1-F1
#
_entry.id   AF-A0A178ZRW1-F1
#
_cell.length_a   1.000
_cell.length_b   1.000
_cell.length_c   1.000
_cell.angle_alpha   90.00
_cell.angle_beta   90.00
_cell.angle_gamma   90.00
#
_symmetry.space_group_name_H-M   'P 1'
#
loop_
_entity.id
_entity.type
_entity.pdbx_description
1 polymer ?
#
loop_
_entity_poly.entity_id
_entity_poly.type
_entity_poly.pdbx_seq_one_letter_code
_entity_poly.pdbx_strand_id
1 'polypeptide(L)'
;MNPYYPPPPWFRMPSSPAPVLGKRKHEDPPALPLSAQFDHVGDFSPQVLGPVFPANQFQEPLSPQTMMSRYQGPQSTLPERTVASNTNTARHSIFIVNTIESMQHGEEPSINPVAARETTPVTTPRPHQQPLRPRRPILHPSKPLQNSEQVHAGVWVDVLSFCEPKFLLEAKTLNRFFYNLLSDNSAIWRKSRINHYGVDMPECPKGLSEKQYVELLAGRGCQSKGCHVDRTSKVHWTFQARLCPNCFNKKTATENDLAHHRRHRLPAIRDHVPPGDGRALWQLLPLVSSDGRRDSHSCPVDTEAHDWGQHSGKFAFLKTSYAKIESEYWKFRVSGATHTAMMAWARKIHRETMEYMAEVNKIEAWLKEYTKTVQGSKSQAWRQRRIEYFEARAAELSPPIDRKILWKMAAFTGNLKVGSDPTPRSWESLRLKIEPYRMQAQYVEDFERLMESEFLETVPQVRLFRLLDAHRGGKEAVPRSYQPEQKFVLQLAHAEFVRCVNDGVADEDLLLLCLRNVFETYSTLENRPMGFNFDGTTGPYRLSLDDARMIVKDVIERHVQPHSERGRIVLQSLKCQGCQRKDHIRTWSFVEGFEHILQTHARQVGKGLEYYQFATPHPVNDMSGLSPREGGVEYKFPWYTVAWPRNLPLVPRHQDLTQLGAWSPTGPTEFTPLPARLRVSAFHGRQPLKQQHAADAFGPNLVYAAQQLYGVRLDGRCQMKIALRYALDLYAQKHTTEPPLSAFWECLDDLATVNPGIELKFQCGICEVDDRRPGISARRKQKTAMDRLQMHWEHKHREGSVSWTQGLMYLPSDQELTQHIAEIDKKLQGEKDAVLGRAAVMSTDIKKRAKSKGSVLLGTKQASEVFDALFFKVEAH
;
A
#
# COMPACT_ATOMS: atom_id res chain seq x y z
N MET A 1 -6.92 -58.88 -22.08
CA MET A 1 -8.25 -58.35 -22.43
C MET A 1 -8.85 -57.67 -21.21
N ASN A 2 -8.95 -56.34 -21.23
CA ASN A 2 -9.96 -55.55 -20.51
C ASN A 2 -9.94 -54.13 -21.13
N PRO A 3 -11.09 -53.49 -21.41
CA PRO A 3 -11.20 -52.44 -22.42
C PRO A 3 -10.97 -51.01 -21.88
N TYR A 4 -10.68 -50.13 -22.84
CA TYR A 4 -10.56 -48.68 -22.75
C TYR A 4 -11.61 -48.00 -21.84
N TYR A 5 -11.14 -47.14 -20.93
CA TYR A 5 -11.94 -46.08 -20.30
C TYR A 5 -11.44 -44.70 -20.78
N PRO A 6 -12.32 -43.79 -21.23
CA PRO A 6 -11.94 -42.43 -21.60
C PRO A 6 -11.75 -41.53 -20.35
N PRO A 7 -10.86 -40.52 -20.38
CA PRO A 7 -10.61 -39.63 -19.25
C PRO A 7 -11.69 -38.52 -19.09
N PRO A 8 -11.90 -37.99 -17.86
CA PRO A 8 -12.90 -36.94 -17.52
C PRO A 8 -12.53 -35.51 -18.01
N PRO A 9 -13.49 -34.54 -17.98
CA PRO A 9 -13.44 -33.33 -18.81
C PRO A 9 -12.67 -32.15 -18.18
N TRP A 10 -11.52 -31.85 -18.77
CA TRP A 10 -10.58 -30.77 -18.44
C TRP A 10 -11.19 -29.35 -18.24
N PHE A 11 -10.80 -28.69 -17.14
CA PHE A 11 -10.97 -27.25 -16.87
C PHE A 11 -9.72 -26.48 -17.37
N ARG A 12 -9.60 -26.29 -18.68
CA ARG A 12 -8.44 -25.63 -19.28
C ARG A 12 -8.79 -24.24 -19.79
N MET A 13 -7.88 -23.28 -19.63
CA MET A 13 -7.68 -22.29 -20.68
C MET A 13 -7.00 -22.99 -21.86
N PRO A 14 -7.37 -22.74 -23.12
CA PRO A 14 -6.57 -23.19 -24.25
C PRO A 14 -5.17 -22.57 -24.13
N SER A 15 -4.19 -23.38 -23.74
CA SER A 15 -2.78 -23.06 -23.91
C SER A 15 -2.45 -23.22 -25.38
N SER A 16 -2.66 -22.14 -26.12
CA SER A 16 -2.13 -22.03 -27.47
C SER A 16 -0.59 -22.11 -27.37
N PRO A 17 0.11 -22.88 -28.21
CA PRO A 17 1.51 -22.59 -28.47
C PRO A 17 1.52 -21.20 -29.10
N ALA A 18 1.88 -20.17 -28.32
CA ALA A 18 2.16 -18.88 -28.90
C ALA A 18 3.40 -19.06 -29.78
N PRO A 19 3.38 -18.59 -31.05
CA PRO A 19 4.59 -18.56 -31.84
C PRO A 19 5.58 -17.66 -31.11
N VAL A 20 6.77 -18.19 -30.85
CA VAL A 20 7.91 -17.40 -30.38
C VAL A 20 8.25 -16.46 -31.53
N LEU A 21 7.65 -15.27 -31.55
CA LEU A 21 8.02 -14.19 -32.47
C LEU A 21 9.32 -13.55 -31.97
N GLY A 22 10.41 -14.30 -32.15
CA GLY A 22 11.71 -13.69 -32.40
C GLY A 22 11.62 -12.92 -33.71
N LYS A 23 12.10 -11.67 -33.70
CA LYS A 23 12.17 -10.81 -34.89
C LYS A 23 12.82 -11.56 -36.05
N ARG A 24 12.13 -11.74 -37.17
CA ARG A 24 12.71 -11.84 -38.53
C ARG A 24 11.63 -11.69 -39.61
N LYS A 25 12.07 -11.11 -40.73
CA LYS A 25 11.32 -10.77 -41.95
C LYS A 25 10.72 -12.02 -42.63
N HIS A 26 9.60 -11.83 -43.30
CA HIS A 26 8.97 -12.74 -44.25
C HIS A 26 9.93 -13.14 -45.37
N GLU A 27 10.05 -14.44 -45.65
CA GLU A 27 10.20 -15.02 -46.99
C GLU A 27 9.43 -16.36 -47.01
N ASP A 28 8.71 -16.61 -48.11
CA ASP A 28 7.86 -17.78 -48.37
C ASP A 28 8.67 -19.06 -48.64
N PRO A 29 8.10 -20.27 -48.48
CA PRO A 29 8.83 -21.54 -48.57
C PRO A 29 8.74 -22.20 -49.96
N PRO A 30 9.63 -23.16 -50.26
CA PRO A 30 9.22 -24.30 -51.07
C PRO A 30 9.45 -25.67 -50.41
N ALA A 31 8.40 -26.49 -50.57
CA ALA A 31 8.33 -27.92 -50.86
C ALA A 31 9.15 -28.98 -50.08
N LEU A 32 8.38 -29.95 -49.56
CA LEU A 32 8.80 -31.30 -49.13
C LEU A 32 9.33 -32.15 -50.30
N PRO A 33 10.14 -33.19 -50.02
CA PRO A 33 9.64 -34.57 -50.01
C PRO A 33 10.11 -35.35 -48.76
N LEU A 34 9.26 -36.11 -48.06
CA LEU A 34 8.80 -37.50 -48.30
C LEU A 34 9.86 -38.60 -48.03
N SER A 35 9.54 -39.39 -46.98
CA SER A 35 9.64 -40.86 -46.82
C SER A 35 10.99 -41.59 -46.81
N ALA A 36 11.26 -42.27 -45.68
CA ALA A 36 11.72 -43.67 -45.48
C ALA A 36 12.18 -43.77 -44.00
N GLN A 37 11.56 -44.44 -43.03
CA GLN A 37 11.01 -45.80 -42.86
C GLN A 37 12.05 -46.94 -42.86
N PHE A 38 12.08 -47.65 -41.72
CA PHE A 38 12.68 -48.96 -41.41
C PHE A 38 14.22 -49.00 -41.24
N ASP A 39 14.85 -49.81 -40.37
CA ASP A 39 14.40 -50.80 -39.39
C ASP A 39 15.59 -51.26 -38.51
N HIS A 40 15.26 -51.93 -37.41
CA HIS A 40 15.98 -53.02 -36.72
C HIS A 40 17.41 -52.82 -36.14
N VAL A 41 17.57 -52.86 -34.81
CA VAL A 41 17.79 -54.02 -33.90
C VAL A 41 19.26 -54.47 -33.86
N GLY A 42 19.79 -54.53 -32.63
CA GLY A 42 21.07 -55.17 -32.31
C GLY A 42 21.45 -54.96 -30.85
N ASP A 43 20.96 -55.85 -29.99
CA ASP A 43 21.47 -56.11 -28.63
C ASP A 43 23.00 -56.21 -28.61
N PHE A 44 23.65 -55.75 -27.54
CA PHE A 44 24.63 -56.54 -26.76
C PHE A 44 24.98 -55.79 -25.46
N SER A 45 24.84 -56.52 -24.35
CA SER A 45 25.26 -56.19 -22.97
C SER A 45 26.54 -57.02 -22.66
N PRO A 46 27.10 -57.03 -21.44
CA PRO A 46 27.91 -55.98 -20.80
C PRO A 46 29.28 -56.53 -20.31
N GLN A 47 30.29 -55.66 -20.06
CA GLN A 47 31.43 -55.94 -19.15
C GLN A 47 31.85 -54.60 -18.52
N VAL A 48 31.58 -54.33 -17.23
CA VAL A 48 32.38 -54.65 -16.03
C VAL A 48 33.84 -54.23 -16.15
N LEU A 49 34.25 -53.24 -15.36
CA LEU A 49 35.51 -53.17 -14.58
C LEU A 49 35.50 -51.90 -13.69
N GLY A 50 35.58 -52.09 -12.37
CA GLY A 50 35.91 -51.04 -11.38
C GLY A 50 37.43 -50.82 -11.28
N PRO A 51 37.92 -49.80 -10.55
CA PRO A 51 38.37 -50.01 -9.15
C PRO A 51 38.12 -48.79 -8.20
N VAL A 52 37.72 -49.00 -6.94
CA VAL A 52 38.50 -49.12 -5.68
C VAL A 52 39.08 -47.81 -5.12
N PHE A 53 38.55 -47.44 -3.94
CA PHE A 53 39.00 -46.41 -2.99
C PHE A 53 40.21 -46.88 -2.14
N PRO A 54 40.85 -45.95 -1.42
CA PRO A 54 41.24 -46.24 -0.04
C PRO A 54 40.73 -45.19 0.97
N ALA A 55 40.51 -45.70 2.19
CA ALA A 55 40.00 -45.03 3.38
C ALA A 55 41.04 -45.04 4.52
N ASN A 56 40.69 -44.32 5.60
CA ASN A 56 41.21 -44.32 6.98
C ASN A 56 42.28 -43.25 7.27
N GLN A 57 42.27 -42.52 8.40
CA GLN A 57 42.01 -42.94 9.78
C GLN A 57 41.36 -41.85 10.67
N PHE A 58 40.61 -42.33 11.66
CA PHE A 58 39.98 -41.62 12.79
C PHE A 58 40.97 -41.30 13.93
N GLN A 59 40.71 -40.24 14.71
CA GLN A 59 40.60 -40.29 16.19
C GLN A 59 40.14 -38.94 16.80
N GLU A 60 39.12 -39.00 17.66
CA GLU A 60 38.63 -38.00 18.64
C GLU A 60 39.05 -38.45 20.07
N PRO A 61 38.63 -37.83 21.21
CA PRO A 61 38.60 -36.42 21.65
C PRO A 61 39.12 -36.26 23.11
N LEU A 62 39.47 -35.07 23.63
CA LEU A 62 39.50 -34.80 25.10
C LEU A 62 39.26 -33.32 25.49
N SER A 63 38.67 -33.17 26.68
CA SER A 63 37.96 -32.05 27.34
C SER A 63 38.88 -31.14 28.21
N PRO A 64 38.40 -29.98 28.76
CA PRO A 64 39.23 -28.88 29.27
C PRO A 64 39.46 -28.92 30.79
N GLN A 65 40.65 -28.49 31.22
CA GLN A 65 41.00 -27.83 32.49
C GLN A 65 42.47 -28.15 32.84
N THR A 66 43.39 -27.20 32.74
CA THR A 66 44.56 -27.05 33.65
C THR A 66 45.20 -25.66 33.51
N MET A 67 45.02 -24.84 34.56
CA MET A 67 45.91 -23.85 35.22
C MET A 67 46.78 -22.90 34.38
N MET A 68 46.61 -21.57 34.46
CA MET A 68 46.94 -20.63 35.56
C MET A 68 48.44 -20.51 35.94
N SER A 69 48.90 -19.24 35.94
CA SER A 69 50.02 -18.64 36.68
C SER A 69 51.33 -18.38 35.91
N ARG A 70 51.72 -17.08 35.92
CA ARG A 70 53.03 -16.41 35.72
C ARG A 70 52.73 -15.01 35.15
N TYR A 71 53.01 -13.84 35.74
CA TYR A 71 53.94 -13.39 36.78
C TYR A 71 53.41 -12.10 37.46
N GLN A 72 53.89 -11.86 38.70
CA GLN A 72 53.69 -10.70 39.56
C GLN A 72 54.52 -9.46 39.14
N GLY A 73 54.14 -8.27 39.65
CA GLY A 73 54.71 -6.93 39.36
C GLY A 73 56.11 -6.62 39.93
N PRO A 74 56.50 -5.32 40.02
CA PRO A 74 56.33 -4.58 41.29
C PRO A 74 56.01 -3.07 41.18
N GLN A 75 55.60 -2.48 42.32
CA GLN A 75 55.35 -1.05 42.59
C GLN A 75 56.60 -0.30 43.11
N SER A 76 56.66 1.03 42.92
CA SER A 76 56.68 2.06 43.99
C SER A 76 57.49 3.32 43.67
N THR A 77 56.90 4.50 43.90
CA THR A 77 57.37 5.65 44.74
C THR A 77 57.01 7.04 44.21
N LEU A 78 56.47 7.88 45.10
CA LEU A 78 56.16 9.31 44.99
C LEU A 78 57.42 10.19 45.17
N PRO A 79 57.35 11.47 44.77
CA PRO A 79 57.51 12.52 45.79
C PRO A 79 56.51 13.70 45.65
N GLU A 80 56.65 14.63 46.60
CA GLU A 80 55.66 15.52 47.22
C GLU A 80 55.69 16.99 46.71
N ARG A 81 54.53 17.67 46.80
CA ARG A 81 54.24 19.11 47.03
C ARG A 81 54.84 20.23 46.14
N THR A 82 53.95 21.05 45.54
CA THR A 82 53.66 22.43 46.04
C THR A 82 52.34 22.99 45.50
N VAL A 83 51.71 23.83 46.32
CA VAL A 83 50.38 24.43 46.19
C VAL A 83 50.43 25.73 45.38
N ALA A 84 49.49 25.93 44.45
CA ALA A 84 48.97 27.25 44.10
C ALA A 84 47.51 27.12 43.65
N SER A 85 46.64 27.80 44.40
CA SER A 85 45.20 27.94 44.20
C SER A 85 44.89 28.68 42.90
N ASN A 86 43.94 28.16 42.10
CA ASN A 86 42.92 28.98 41.47
C ASN A 86 41.66 28.14 41.22
N THR A 87 40.60 28.57 41.89
CA THR A 87 39.26 27.99 41.88
C THR A 87 38.66 28.01 40.48
N ASN A 88 38.57 26.85 39.83
CA ASN A 88 37.61 26.61 38.76
C ASN A 88 36.53 25.65 39.29
N THR A 89 35.34 26.21 39.47
CA THR A 89 34.11 25.49 39.72
C THR A 89 33.91 24.41 38.68
N ALA A 90 33.76 23.17 39.15
CA ALA A 90 33.46 22.01 38.33
C ALA A 90 32.18 22.27 37.52
N ARG A 91 32.32 22.36 36.20
CA ARG A 91 31.20 22.33 35.27
C ARG A 91 30.55 20.95 35.36
N HIS A 92 29.45 20.87 36.08
CA HIS A 92 28.49 19.78 35.93
C HIS A 92 28.07 19.69 34.47
N SER A 93 27.92 18.47 33.97
CA SER A 93 27.46 18.13 32.62
C SER A 93 26.05 18.69 32.39
N ILE A 94 25.95 19.93 31.90
CA ILE A 94 24.69 20.55 31.48
C ILE A 94 24.26 19.84 30.21
N PHE A 95 23.31 18.90 30.36
CA PHE A 95 22.56 18.35 29.23
C PHE A 95 21.88 19.52 28.51
N ILE A 96 22.07 19.62 27.19
CA ILE A 96 21.53 20.71 26.38
C ILE A 96 20.01 20.73 26.55
N VAL A 97 19.55 21.86 27.07
CA VAL A 97 18.17 22.26 27.11
C VAL A 97 17.64 22.37 25.67
N ASN A 98 16.44 21.86 25.39
CA ASN A 98 15.68 22.07 24.14
C ASN A 98 15.27 23.55 23.94
N THR A 99 16.20 24.50 24.02
CA THR A 99 15.93 25.92 23.75
C THR A 99 15.57 26.12 22.28
N ILE A 100 14.89 27.23 21.97
CA ILE A 100 14.69 27.68 20.58
C ILE A 100 16.06 27.81 19.87
N GLU A 101 17.14 28.11 20.61
CA GLU A 101 18.52 28.13 20.12
C GLU A 101 19.07 26.73 19.81
N SER A 102 18.80 25.69 20.61
CA SER A 102 19.20 24.32 20.25
C SER A 102 18.38 23.73 19.10
N MET A 103 17.16 24.24 18.88
CA MET A 103 16.38 24.00 17.64
C MET A 103 16.89 24.82 16.43
N GLN A 104 17.64 25.90 16.65
CA GLN A 104 18.36 26.64 15.59
C GLN A 104 19.66 25.94 15.17
N HIS A 105 20.28 25.14 16.04
CA HIS A 105 21.49 24.36 15.73
C HIS A 105 21.22 23.10 14.88
N GLY A 106 19.95 22.87 14.52
CA GLY A 106 19.55 21.99 13.42
C GLY A 106 19.76 22.63 12.05
N GLU A 107 20.88 23.35 11.84
CA GLU A 107 21.26 23.71 10.48
C GLU A 107 21.51 22.43 9.70
N GLU A 108 20.95 22.36 8.48
CA GLU A 108 21.38 21.37 7.50
C GLU A 108 22.91 21.50 7.41
N PRO A 109 23.72 20.45 7.71
CA PRO A 109 25.15 20.56 7.54
C PRO A 109 25.38 20.90 6.06
N SER A 110 25.81 22.13 5.80
CA SER A 110 26.06 22.64 4.46
C SER A 110 27.23 21.85 3.89
N ILE A 111 26.90 20.79 3.15
CA ILE A 111 27.85 20.12 2.28
C ILE A 111 27.94 20.99 1.02
N ASN A 112 28.69 22.09 1.12
CA ASN A 112 29.17 22.82 -0.05
C ASN A 112 30.37 22.04 -0.63
N PRO A 113 30.26 21.43 -1.82
CA PRO A 113 31.42 20.82 -2.48
C PRO A 113 32.20 21.91 -3.21
N VAL A 114 32.73 22.91 -2.50
CA VAL A 114 33.55 23.97 -3.11
C VAL A 114 34.65 24.41 -2.15
N ALA A 115 35.73 23.64 -2.07
CA ALA A 115 37.03 24.10 -1.55
C ALA A 115 38.15 23.13 -1.96
N ALA A 116 38.48 23.11 -3.25
CA ALA A 116 39.78 22.67 -3.76
C ALA A 116 39.91 23.12 -5.23
N ARG A 117 40.12 24.42 -5.44
CA ARG A 117 40.63 24.93 -6.72
C ARG A 117 41.35 26.26 -6.48
N GLU A 118 42.55 26.15 -5.94
CA GLU A 118 43.56 27.20 -6.14
C GLU A 118 43.97 27.19 -7.62
N THR A 119 43.79 28.35 -8.23
CA THR A 119 44.23 28.71 -9.58
C THR A 119 45.75 28.83 -9.62
N THR A 120 46.39 28.01 -10.45
CA THR A 120 47.66 28.36 -11.10
C THR A 120 47.48 28.24 -12.62
N PRO A 121 48.00 29.20 -13.42
CA PRO A 121 47.84 29.20 -14.86
C PRO A 121 48.94 28.34 -15.49
N VAL A 122 48.55 27.21 -16.10
CA VAL A 122 49.47 26.44 -16.95
C VAL A 122 48.90 26.37 -18.36
N THR A 123 49.75 26.84 -19.26
CA THR A 123 49.65 26.98 -20.70
C THR A 123 49.10 25.74 -21.39
N THR A 124 48.17 25.97 -22.31
CA THR A 124 47.50 24.99 -23.17
C THR A 124 48.47 24.23 -24.07
N PRO A 125 48.42 22.89 -24.09
CA PRO A 125 48.68 22.12 -25.30
C PRO A 125 47.36 21.65 -25.93
N ARG A 126 47.40 21.53 -27.25
CA ARG A 126 46.35 21.11 -28.19
C ARG A 126 45.51 19.89 -27.76
N PRO A 127 44.29 19.73 -28.33
CA PRO A 127 43.38 18.66 -27.97
C PRO A 127 43.93 17.29 -28.38
N HIS A 128 44.31 16.48 -27.38
CA HIS A 128 44.45 15.04 -27.58
C HIS A 128 43.05 14.43 -27.71
N GLN A 129 42.83 13.82 -28.87
CA GLN A 129 41.69 12.96 -29.15
C GLN A 129 41.58 11.88 -28.06
N GLN A 130 40.45 11.86 -27.34
CA GLN A 130 40.17 10.78 -26.41
C GLN A 130 40.06 9.47 -27.19
N PRO A 131 40.72 8.37 -26.75
CA PRO A 131 40.44 7.06 -27.30
C PRO A 131 38.96 6.76 -27.04
N LEU A 132 38.23 6.42 -28.11
CA LEU A 132 36.90 5.84 -28.03
C LEU A 132 36.91 4.75 -26.97
N ARG A 133 36.08 4.91 -25.92
CA ARG A 133 35.84 3.84 -24.95
C ARG A 133 35.50 2.57 -25.75
N PRO A 134 36.18 1.44 -25.52
CA PRO A 134 35.80 0.20 -26.18
C PRO A 134 34.34 -0.05 -25.79
N ARG A 135 33.47 -0.04 -26.81
CA ARG A 135 32.10 -0.53 -26.66
C ARG A 135 32.24 -1.89 -25.99
N ARG A 136 31.58 -2.08 -24.84
CA ARG A 136 31.42 -3.42 -24.27
C ARG A 136 30.99 -4.32 -25.42
N PRO A 137 31.70 -5.41 -25.72
CA PRO A 137 31.27 -6.31 -26.78
C PRO A 137 29.85 -6.71 -26.42
N ILE A 138 28.91 -6.34 -27.29
CA ILE A 138 27.62 -6.98 -27.31
C ILE A 138 27.98 -8.42 -27.66
N LEU A 139 27.95 -9.29 -26.65
CA LEU A 139 28.02 -10.73 -26.86
C LEU A 139 26.75 -11.07 -27.65
N HIS A 140 26.86 -10.96 -28.98
CA HIS A 140 25.98 -11.68 -29.86
C HIS A 140 26.07 -13.16 -29.44
N PRO A 141 24.95 -13.89 -29.34
CA PRO A 141 25.01 -15.33 -29.15
C PRO A 141 25.97 -15.84 -30.21
N SER A 142 27.08 -16.41 -29.78
CA SER A 142 27.99 -17.13 -30.65
C SER A 142 27.11 -18.02 -31.52
N LYS A 143 27.40 -18.04 -32.83
CA LYS A 143 26.83 -19.03 -33.76
C LYS A 143 26.75 -20.38 -33.04
N PRO A 144 25.67 -21.16 -33.21
CA PRO A 144 25.53 -22.43 -32.50
C PRO A 144 26.83 -23.22 -32.64
N LEU A 145 27.27 -23.81 -31.53
CA LEU A 145 28.48 -24.65 -31.45
C LEU A 145 28.57 -25.49 -32.72
N GLN A 146 29.56 -25.24 -33.56
CA GLN A 146 29.74 -25.92 -34.86
C GLN A 146 29.81 -27.46 -34.73
N ASN A 147 29.98 -27.94 -33.49
CA ASN A 147 30.13 -29.35 -33.12
C ASN A 147 28.87 -29.95 -32.47
N SER A 148 27.73 -29.23 -32.35
CA SER A 148 26.54 -29.79 -31.68
C SER A 148 25.96 -31.01 -32.40
N GLU A 149 26.15 -31.11 -33.72
CA GLU A 149 25.77 -32.26 -34.53
C GLU A 149 26.75 -33.43 -34.43
N GLN A 150 27.99 -33.19 -33.94
CA GLN A 150 29.02 -34.20 -33.76
C GLN A 150 28.93 -34.91 -32.40
N VAL A 151 28.21 -34.31 -31.44
CA VAL A 151 28.01 -34.87 -30.11
C VAL A 151 26.71 -35.67 -30.10
N HIS A 152 26.79 -36.96 -29.76
CA HIS A 152 25.64 -37.85 -29.69
C HIS A 152 24.53 -37.26 -28.79
N ALA A 153 23.28 -37.35 -29.24
CA ALA A 153 22.13 -36.74 -28.55
C ALA A 153 22.02 -37.16 -27.08
N GLY A 154 22.44 -38.38 -26.73
CA GLY A 154 22.46 -38.87 -25.35
C GLY A 154 23.35 -38.03 -24.41
N VAL A 155 24.51 -37.56 -24.89
CA VAL A 155 25.39 -36.70 -24.08
C VAL A 155 24.71 -35.36 -23.80
N TRP A 156 24.00 -34.81 -24.78
CA TRP A 156 23.22 -33.59 -24.58
C TRP A 156 22.06 -33.79 -23.60
N VAL A 157 21.39 -34.95 -23.62
CA VAL A 157 20.34 -35.28 -22.64
C VAL A 157 20.90 -35.23 -21.21
N ASP A 158 22.07 -35.83 -20.99
CA ASP A 158 22.70 -35.85 -19.67
C ASP A 158 23.19 -34.45 -19.24
N VAL A 159 23.90 -33.73 -20.12
CA VAL A 159 24.36 -32.36 -19.85
C VAL A 159 23.20 -31.45 -19.50
N LEU A 160 22.13 -31.45 -20.33
CA LEU A 160 20.96 -30.59 -20.11
C LEU A 160 20.17 -31.00 -18.86
N SER A 161 20.25 -32.26 -18.43
CA SER A 161 19.63 -32.73 -17.18
C SER A 161 20.28 -32.14 -15.92
N PHE A 162 21.52 -31.64 -16.00
CA PHE A 162 22.21 -30.94 -14.90
C PHE A 162 22.13 -29.42 -15.01
N CYS A 163 21.67 -28.86 -16.13
CA CYS A 163 21.53 -27.41 -16.28
C CYS A 163 20.36 -26.84 -15.46
N GLU A 164 20.45 -25.56 -15.10
CA GLU A 164 19.36 -24.85 -14.42
C GLU A 164 18.09 -24.83 -15.27
N PRO A 165 16.89 -25.04 -14.68
CA PRO A 165 15.63 -25.05 -15.44
C PRO A 165 15.38 -23.77 -16.24
N LYS A 166 15.83 -22.62 -15.72
CA LYS A 166 15.75 -21.33 -16.43
C LYS A 166 16.61 -21.32 -17.71
N PHE A 167 17.81 -21.88 -17.64
CA PHE A 167 18.68 -22.00 -18.80
C PHE A 167 18.05 -22.88 -19.88
N LEU A 168 17.37 -23.97 -19.51
CA LEU A 168 16.70 -24.84 -20.48
C LEU A 168 15.62 -24.11 -21.29
N LEU A 169 14.89 -23.18 -20.66
CA LEU A 169 13.91 -22.33 -21.37
C LEU A 169 14.60 -21.44 -22.41
N GLU A 170 15.77 -20.89 -22.08
CA GLU A 170 16.58 -20.07 -22.98
C GLU A 170 17.21 -20.93 -24.09
N ALA A 171 17.77 -22.10 -23.74
CA ALA A 171 18.41 -23.06 -24.64
C ALA A 171 17.46 -23.52 -25.75
N LYS A 172 16.18 -23.69 -25.43
CA LYS A 172 15.13 -24.04 -26.41
C LYS A 172 15.01 -23.03 -27.55
N THR A 173 15.40 -21.77 -27.32
CA THR A 173 15.32 -20.70 -28.32
C THR A 173 16.59 -20.51 -29.14
N LEU A 174 17.67 -21.23 -28.81
CA LEU A 174 18.98 -21.03 -29.45
C LEU A 174 19.05 -21.63 -30.86
N ASN A 175 18.61 -22.88 -31.03
CA ASN A 175 18.64 -23.57 -32.32
C ASN A 175 17.55 -24.66 -32.43
N ARG A 176 17.34 -25.17 -33.65
CA ARG A 176 16.30 -26.19 -33.95
C ARG A 176 16.58 -27.54 -33.28
N PHE A 177 17.86 -27.93 -33.16
CA PHE A 177 18.26 -29.18 -32.52
C PHE A 177 17.85 -29.20 -31.04
N PHE A 178 18.22 -28.19 -30.26
CA PHE A 178 17.80 -28.06 -28.86
C PHE A 178 16.29 -27.84 -28.73
N TYR A 179 15.66 -27.15 -29.67
CA TYR A 179 14.20 -27.06 -29.69
C TYR A 179 13.55 -28.45 -29.74
N ASN A 180 13.97 -29.30 -30.66
CA ASN A 180 13.44 -30.65 -30.82
C ASN A 180 13.81 -31.52 -29.60
N LEU A 181 15.09 -31.55 -29.22
CA LEU A 181 15.59 -32.35 -28.11
C LEU A 181 14.83 -32.05 -26.80
N LEU A 182 14.60 -30.77 -26.49
CA LEU A 182 13.86 -30.34 -25.31
C LEU A 182 12.33 -30.40 -25.47
N SER A 183 11.81 -30.45 -26.70
CA SER A 183 10.38 -30.71 -26.93
C SER A 183 10.04 -32.17 -26.68
N ASP A 184 10.91 -33.08 -27.10
CA ASP A 184 10.60 -34.52 -27.18
C ASP A 184 10.99 -35.26 -25.89
N ASN A 185 11.95 -34.74 -25.11
CA ASN A 185 12.44 -35.39 -23.89
C ASN A 185 11.94 -34.71 -22.60
N SER A 186 10.81 -35.20 -22.08
CA SER A 186 10.29 -34.77 -20.76
C SER A 186 11.24 -35.11 -19.60
N ALA A 187 12.05 -36.15 -19.74
CA ALA A 187 13.02 -36.60 -18.73
C ALA A 187 14.09 -35.55 -18.40
N ILE A 188 14.54 -34.76 -19.39
CA ILE A 188 15.52 -33.68 -19.19
C ILE A 188 14.95 -32.66 -18.20
N TRP A 189 13.71 -32.22 -18.42
CA TRP A 189 13.03 -31.25 -17.57
C TRP A 189 12.83 -31.78 -16.15
N ARG A 190 12.42 -33.05 -16.00
CA ARG A 190 12.24 -33.68 -14.69
C ARG A 190 13.56 -33.78 -13.93
N LYS A 191 14.62 -34.30 -14.56
CA LYS A 191 15.94 -34.44 -13.94
C LYS A 191 16.52 -33.08 -13.56
N SER A 192 16.48 -32.09 -14.46
CA SER A 192 16.90 -30.72 -14.18
C SER A 192 16.14 -30.10 -13.01
N ARG A 193 14.81 -30.25 -12.97
CA ARG A 193 13.97 -29.79 -11.85
C ARG A 193 14.39 -30.40 -10.51
N ILE A 194 14.55 -31.73 -10.46
CA ILE A 194 14.94 -32.44 -9.22
C ILE A 194 16.36 -32.05 -8.79
N ASN A 195 17.31 -31.97 -9.72
CA ASN A 195 18.70 -31.60 -9.42
C ASN A 195 18.83 -30.20 -8.82
N HIS A 196 17.97 -29.25 -9.20
CA HIS A 196 18.08 -27.84 -8.78
C HIS A 196 17.12 -27.44 -7.65
N TYR A 197 15.96 -28.07 -7.56
CA TYR A 197 14.97 -27.79 -6.52
C TYR A 197 14.96 -28.83 -5.39
N GLY A 198 15.65 -29.96 -5.56
CA GLY A 198 15.72 -31.04 -4.59
C GLY A 198 14.66 -32.13 -4.81
N VAL A 199 14.87 -33.28 -4.14
CA VAL A 199 13.99 -34.46 -4.23
C VAL A 199 12.63 -34.21 -3.58
N ASP A 200 12.56 -33.33 -2.59
CA ASP A 200 11.33 -32.99 -1.87
C ASP A 200 10.36 -32.09 -2.67
N MET A 201 10.78 -31.64 -3.85
CA MET A 201 9.96 -30.84 -4.76
C MET A 201 8.73 -31.64 -5.23
N PRO A 202 7.50 -31.10 -5.10
CA PRO A 202 6.30 -31.77 -5.60
C PRO A 202 6.41 -32.24 -7.05
N GLU A 203 5.76 -33.37 -7.36
CA GLU A 203 5.69 -33.88 -8.72
C GLU A 203 4.94 -32.92 -9.66
N CYS A 204 5.15 -33.09 -10.96
CA CYS A 204 4.46 -32.30 -11.97
C CYS A 204 2.93 -32.43 -11.79
N PRO A 205 2.19 -31.32 -11.62
CA PRO A 205 0.75 -31.37 -11.39
C PRO A 205 0.02 -32.03 -12.55
N LYS A 206 -1.11 -32.70 -12.24
CA LYS A 206 -1.96 -33.30 -13.27
C LYS A 206 -2.36 -32.24 -14.30
N GLY A 207 -2.20 -32.58 -15.59
CA GLY A 207 -2.54 -31.70 -16.72
C GLY A 207 -1.44 -30.77 -17.22
N LEU A 208 -0.28 -30.75 -16.56
CA LEU A 208 0.91 -30.07 -17.04
C LEU A 208 1.94 -31.06 -17.57
N SER A 209 2.65 -30.67 -18.63
CA SER A 209 3.93 -31.30 -18.98
C SER A 209 5.04 -30.76 -18.08
N GLU A 210 6.09 -31.55 -17.85
CA GLU A 210 7.28 -31.11 -17.07
C GLU A 210 7.85 -29.78 -17.58
N LYS A 211 7.84 -29.58 -18.91
CA LYS A 211 8.21 -28.31 -19.53
C LYS A 211 7.31 -27.15 -19.09
N GLN A 212 5.99 -27.32 -19.12
CA GLN A 212 5.05 -26.29 -18.69
C GLN A 212 5.17 -26.01 -17.19
N TYR A 213 5.44 -27.04 -16.39
CA TYR A 213 5.68 -26.88 -14.98
C TYR A 213 6.94 -26.04 -14.72
N VAL A 214 8.05 -26.34 -15.40
CA VAL A 214 9.28 -25.53 -15.34
C VAL A 214 9.06 -24.10 -15.82
N GLU A 215 8.27 -23.87 -16.87
CA GLU A 215 7.91 -22.52 -17.33
C GLU A 215 7.18 -21.71 -16.24
N LEU A 216 6.34 -22.35 -15.43
CA LEU A 216 5.70 -21.71 -14.28
C LEU A 216 6.70 -21.49 -13.12
N LEU A 217 7.63 -22.41 -12.88
CA LEU A 217 8.62 -22.26 -11.81
C LEU A 217 9.68 -21.19 -12.11
N ALA A 218 10.27 -21.20 -13.30
CA ALA A 218 11.46 -20.42 -13.65
C ALA A 218 11.24 -19.35 -14.72
N GLY A 219 10.14 -19.44 -15.48
CA GLY A 219 9.81 -18.50 -16.57
C GLY A 219 9.43 -17.10 -16.09
N ARG A 220 9.22 -16.19 -17.04
CA ARG A 220 8.83 -14.79 -16.77
C ARG A 220 7.79 -14.31 -17.79
N GLY A 221 7.05 -13.29 -17.40
CA GLY A 221 6.08 -12.63 -18.27
C GLY A 221 4.67 -13.20 -18.19
N CYS A 222 3.70 -12.38 -18.56
CA CYS A 222 2.29 -12.79 -18.53
C CYS A 222 2.00 -13.78 -19.66
N GLN A 223 1.41 -14.94 -19.33
CA GLN A 223 1.04 -15.97 -20.29
C GLN A 223 -0.34 -15.74 -20.94
N SER A 224 -0.93 -14.55 -20.78
CA SER A 224 -2.19 -14.21 -21.46
C SER A 224 -1.92 -13.86 -22.93
N LYS A 225 -2.72 -14.44 -23.84
CA LYS A 225 -2.65 -14.12 -25.27
C LYS A 225 -2.77 -12.60 -25.50
N GLY A 226 -1.80 -12.03 -26.25
CA GLY A 226 -1.75 -10.60 -26.56
C GLY A 226 -1.25 -9.69 -25.42
N CYS A 227 -0.70 -10.25 -24.34
CA CYS A 227 -0.10 -9.49 -23.25
C CYS A 227 1.43 -9.57 -23.33
N HIS A 228 2.11 -8.42 -23.29
CA HIS A 228 3.58 -8.31 -23.39
C HIS A 228 4.21 -7.80 -22.08
N VAL A 229 3.57 -8.07 -20.94
CA VAL A 229 4.08 -7.64 -19.63
C VAL A 229 5.12 -8.64 -19.11
N ASP A 230 6.38 -8.38 -19.41
CA ASP A 230 7.52 -9.29 -19.16
C ASP A 230 7.95 -9.36 -17.69
N ARG A 231 7.62 -8.34 -16.89
CA ARG A 231 7.99 -8.27 -15.46
C ARG A 231 7.08 -9.07 -14.53
N THR A 232 6.11 -9.81 -15.08
CA THR A 232 5.22 -10.63 -14.27
C THR A 232 5.98 -11.86 -13.78
N SER A 233 6.11 -12.03 -12.47
CA SER A 233 6.73 -13.21 -11.84
C SER A 233 5.75 -14.04 -11.00
N LYS A 234 4.57 -13.51 -10.64
CA LYS A 234 3.60 -14.24 -9.82
C LYS A 234 2.84 -15.30 -10.63
N VAL A 235 2.92 -16.55 -10.20
CA VAL A 235 2.10 -17.65 -10.71
C VAL A 235 0.84 -17.78 -9.87
N HIS A 236 -0.29 -17.97 -10.52
CA HIS A 236 -1.53 -18.39 -9.88
C HIS A 236 -1.68 -19.89 -10.09
N TRP A 237 -1.21 -20.71 -9.13
CA TRP A 237 -1.16 -22.17 -9.27
C TRP A 237 -2.55 -22.78 -9.40
N THR A 238 -3.56 -22.20 -8.74
CA THR A 238 -4.98 -22.54 -8.95
C THR A 238 -5.40 -22.51 -10.42
N PHE A 239 -4.82 -21.63 -11.23
CA PHE A 239 -5.11 -21.50 -12.67
C PHE A 239 -3.99 -21.99 -13.57
N GLN A 240 -2.92 -22.56 -13.00
CA GLN A 240 -1.70 -22.98 -13.70
C GLN A 240 -1.18 -21.94 -14.70
N ALA A 241 -1.20 -20.66 -14.33
CA ALA A 241 -0.86 -19.57 -15.23
C ALA A 241 -0.19 -18.39 -14.52
N ARG A 242 0.74 -17.75 -15.24
CA ARG A 242 1.32 -16.46 -14.84
C ARG A 242 0.51 -15.31 -15.43
N LEU A 243 -0.19 -14.54 -14.59
CA LEU A 243 -1.06 -13.45 -15.01
C LEU A 243 -0.61 -12.13 -14.39
N CYS A 244 -0.54 -11.07 -15.21
CA CYS A 244 -0.39 -9.72 -14.66
C CYS A 244 -1.70 -9.28 -13.98
N PRO A 245 -1.68 -8.29 -13.07
CA PRO A 245 -2.88 -7.86 -12.33
C PRO A 245 -4.07 -7.53 -13.24
N ASN A 246 -3.83 -6.88 -14.38
CA ASN A 246 -4.87 -6.54 -15.35
C ASN A 246 -5.50 -7.78 -16.00
N CYS A 247 -4.65 -8.75 -16.39
CA CYS A 247 -5.13 -9.98 -17.00
C CYS A 247 -5.86 -10.88 -15.99
N PHE A 248 -5.40 -10.89 -14.72
CA PHE A 248 -6.08 -11.57 -13.64
C PHE A 248 -7.50 -11.02 -13.47
N ASN A 249 -7.64 -9.71 -13.19
CA ASN A 249 -8.95 -9.07 -13.00
C ASN A 249 -9.89 -9.21 -14.21
N LYS A 250 -9.34 -9.21 -15.43
CA LYS A 250 -10.15 -9.42 -16.64
C LYS A 250 -10.72 -10.84 -16.72
N LYS A 251 -9.93 -11.85 -16.34
CA LYS A 251 -10.24 -13.28 -16.51
C LYS A 251 -10.96 -13.91 -15.31
N THR A 252 -10.80 -13.34 -14.12
CA THR A 252 -11.44 -13.83 -12.89
C THR A 252 -12.70 -13.04 -12.56
N ALA A 253 -13.57 -13.65 -11.77
CA ALA A 253 -14.75 -13.04 -11.18
C ALA A 253 -14.89 -13.48 -9.72
N THR A 254 -15.47 -12.62 -8.91
CA THR A 254 -15.93 -12.91 -7.54
C THR A 254 -17.45 -13.15 -7.54
N GLU A 255 -17.99 -13.61 -6.41
CA GLU A 255 -19.46 -13.73 -6.24
C GLU A 255 -20.19 -12.41 -6.57
N ASN A 256 -19.63 -11.27 -6.12
CA ASN A 256 -20.23 -9.96 -6.32
C ASN A 256 -20.22 -9.49 -7.78
N ASP A 257 -19.35 -10.07 -8.61
CA ASP A 257 -19.28 -9.78 -10.04
C ASP A 257 -20.32 -10.56 -10.85
N LEU A 258 -20.89 -11.63 -10.28
CA LEU A 258 -22.00 -12.37 -10.90
C LEU A 258 -23.33 -11.64 -10.68
N ALA A 259 -24.11 -11.48 -11.74
CA ALA A 259 -25.49 -11.03 -11.66
C ALA A 259 -26.35 -12.02 -10.86
N HIS A 260 -27.38 -11.54 -10.15
CA HIS A 260 -28.20 -12.37 -9.24
C HIS A 260 -28.78 -13.61 -9.94
N HIS A 261 -29.32 -13.45 -11.15
CA HIS A 261 -29.88 -14.56 -11.95
C HIS A 261 -28.86 -15.63 -12.37
N ARG A 262 -27.56 -15.32 -12.29
CA ARG A 262 -26.49 -16.29 -12.54
C ARG A 262 -26.01 -16.96 -11.27
N ARG A 263 -26.47 -16.57 -10.08
CA ARG A 263 -26.00 -17.13 -8.81
C ARG A 263 -26.75 -18.42 -8.46
N HIS A 264 -26.54 -19.44 -9.28
CA HIS A 264 -27.18 -20.75 -9.13
C HIS A 264 -26.69 -21.48 -7.89
N ARG A 265 -27.64 -22.12 -7.18
CA ARG A 265 -27.38 -23.04 -6.07
C ARG A 265 -27.87 -24.44 -6.40
N LEU A 266 -27.17 -25.43 -5.88
CA LEU A 266 -27.61 -26.81 -5.87
C LEU A 266 -28.78 -26.98 -4.87
N PRO A 267 -29.73 -27.90 -5.11
CA PRO A 267 -30.87 -28.04 -4.22
C PRO A 267 -30.52 -28.78 -2.91
N ALA A 268 -30.83 -28.21 -1.75
CA ALA A 268 -30.47 -28.84 -0.47
C ALA A 268 -31.26 -30.14 -0.20
N ILE A 269 -30.57 -31.21 0.22
CA ILE A 269 -31.18 -32.43 0.76
C ILE A 269 -31.31 -32.26 2.28
N ARG A 270 -32.51 -32.41 2.84
CA ARG A 270 -32.81 -32.08 4.25
C ARG A 270 -32.21 -33.05 5.28
N ASP A 271 -31.72 -34.22 4.87
CA ASP A 271 -31.41 -35.34 5.80
C ASP A 271 -29.96 -35.86 5.78
N HIS A 272 -28.97 -35.07 5.34
CA HIS A 272 -27.56 -35.49 5.38
C HIS A 272 -26.62 -34.48 6.07
N VAL A 273 -25.73 -35.01 6.92
CA VAL A 273 -24.52 -34.36 7.49
C VAL A 273 -23.64 -33.82 6.33
N PRO A 274 -22.86 -32.73 6.52
CA PRO A 274 -22.11 -32.12 5.44
C PRO A 274 -21.33 -33.12 4.57
N PRO A 275 -21.31 -32.91 3.25
CA PRO A 275 -21.87 -31.76 2.54
C PRO A 275 -23.26 -32.07 1.94
N GLY A 276 -24.35 -31.60 2.58
CA GLY A 276 -25.73 -31.68 2.06
C GLY A 276 -26.08 -30.58 1.04
N ASP A 277 -25.31 -30.49 -0.04
CA ASP A 277 -25.50 -29.86 -1.37
C ASP A 277 -26.45 -28.64 -1.57
N GLY A 278 -26.50 -27.65 -0.66
CA GLY A 278 -27.04 -26.29 -0.90
C GLY A 278 -26.03 -25.28 -1.48
N ARG A 279 -24.94 -25.80 -2.05
CA ARG A 279 -23.75 -25.05 -2.47
C ARG A 279 -24.01 -24.21 -3.70
N ALA A 280 -23.31 -23.09 -3.80
CA ALA A 280 -23.31 -22.30 -5.01
C ALA A 280 -22.40 -22.94 -6.08
N LEU A 281 -22.76 -22.82 -7.36
CA LEU A 281 -21.99 -23.46 -8.45
C LEU A 281 -20.52 -23.05 -8.48
N TRP A 282 -20.19 -21.83 -8.07
CA TRP A 282 -18.78 -21.40 -8.04
C TRP A 282 -17.94 -22.15 -7.00
N GLN A 283 -18.55 -22.75 -5.97
CA GLN A 283 -17.85 -23.56 -4.97
C GLN A 283 -17.40 -24.92 -5.51
N LEU A 284 -17.85 -25.28 -6.71
CA LEU A 284 -17.40 -26.46 -7.45
C LEU A 284 -16.16 -26.18 -8.30
N LEU A 285 -15.66 -24.94 -8.34
CA LEU A 285 -14.53 -24.54 -9.17
C LEU A 285 -13.26 -24.36 -8.33
N PRO A 286 -12.06 -24.42 -8.94
CA PRO A 286 -10.83 -24.00 -8.27
C PRO A 286 -10.92 -22.54 -7.81
N LEU A 287 -10.70 -22.30 -6.51
CA LEU A 287 -10.86 -20.99 -5.87
C LEU A 287 -9.52 -20.42 -5.43
N VAL A 288 -9.34 -19.13 -5.74
CA VAL A 288 -8.28 -18.29 -5.17
C VAL A 288 -8.88 -17.43 -4.07
N SER A 289 -8.22 -17.38 -2.93
CA SER A 289 -8.51 -16.44 -1.85
C SER A 289 -7.81 -15.10 -2.06
N SER A 290 -8.50 -14.01 -1.73
CA SER A 290 -7.95 -12.67 -1.54
C SER A 290 -8.27 -12.19 -0.13
N ASP A 291 -7.22 -11.89 0.64
CA ASP A 291 -7.29 -11.30 1.98
C ASP A 291 -7.57 -9.77 1.95
N GLY A 292 -7.67 -9.19 0.75
CA GLY A 292 -7.83 -7.75 0.55
C GLY A 292 -6.50 -6.99 0.48
N ARG A 293 -5.37 -7.67 0.66
CA ARG A 293 -4.03 -7.20 0.30
C ARG A 293 -3.73 -7.58 -1.15
N ARG A 294 -2.61 -7.10 -1.70
CA ARG A 294 -2.21 -7.36 -3.10
C ARG A 294 -1.96 -8.84 -3.41
N ASP A 295 -2.04 -9.72 -2.42
CA ASP A 295 -1.64 -11.11 -2.54
C ASP A 295 -2.83 -12.07 -2.52
N SER A 296 -3.17 -12.57 -3.71
CA SER A 296 -4.08 -13.71 -3.86
C SER A 296 -3.32 -15.03 -3.70
N HIS A 297 -3.90 -15.98 -2.96
CA HIS A 297 -3.36 -17.30 -2.62
C HIS A 297 -4.39 -18.41 -2.90
N SER A 298 -3.97 -19.67 -3.04
CA SER A 298 -4.93 -20.77 -3.17
C SER A 298 -5.82 -20.92 -1.91
N CYS A 299 -7.07 -21.32 -2.11
CA CYS A 299 -7.99 -21.56 -0.99
C CYS A 299 -7.57 -22.84 -0.23
N PRO A 300 -7.51 -22.82 1.12
CA PRO A 300 -7.21 -24.02 1.90
C PRO A 300 -8.27 -25.09 1.67
N VAL A 301 -7.83 -26.34 1.65
CA VAL A 301 -8.67 -27.55 1.55
C VAL A 301 -8.48 -28.34 2.83
N ASP A 302 -9.59 -28.77 3.42
CA ASP A 302 -9.60 -29.77 4.46
C ASP A 302 -9.57 -31.15 3.78
N THR A 303 -8.43 -31.82 3.91
CA THR A 303 -8.20 -33.13 3.28
C THR A 303 -8.97 -34.26 3.96
N GLU A 304 -9.36 -34.10 5.23
CA GLU A 304 -10.15 -35.10 5.95
C GLU A 304 -11.62 -35.00 5.52
N ALA A 305 -12.17 -33.78 5.57
CA ALA A 305 -13.55 -33.51 5.19
C ALA A 305 -13.81 -33.54 3.67
N HIS A 306 -12.75 -33.57 2.83
CA HIS A 306 -12.83 -33.43 1.37
C HIS A 306 -13.64 -32.19 0.96
N ASP A 307 -13.37 -31.07 1.63
CA ASP A 307 -14.11 -29.82 1.45
C ASP A 307 -13.19 -28.59 1.64
N TRP A 308 -13.70 -27.40 1.40
CA TRP A 308 -13.01 -26.15 1.65
C TRP A 308 -12.75 -25.96 3.16
N GLY A 309 -11.50 -25.64 3.51
CA GLY A 309 -11.12 -25.34 4.89
C GLY A 309 -11.67 -23.99 5.38
N GLN A 310 -11.60 -23.75 6.69
CA GLN A 310 -12.09 -22.51 7.29
C GLN A 310 -11.34 -21.30 6.74
N HIS A 311 -12.08 -20.34 6.19
CA HIS A 311 -11.49 -19.14 5.58
C HIS A 311 -12.45 -17.94 5.64
N SER A 312 -11.91 -16.72 5.81
CA SER A 312 -12.69 -15.49 6.07
C SER A 312 -12.56 -14.39 5.00
N GLY A 313 -11.86 -14.66 3.89
CA GLY A 313 -11.61 -13.73 2.78
C GLY A 313 -12.48 -13.97 1.54
N LYS A 314 -12.28 -13.13 0.51
CA LYS A 314 -13.06 -13.16 -0.75
C LYS A 314 -12.52 -14.22 -1.71
N PHE A 315 -13.39 -14.84 -2.49
CA PHE A 315 -13.02 -15.84 -3.48
C PHE A 315 -13.06 -15.28 -4.91
N ALA A 316 -12.12 -15.73 -5.72
CA ALA A 316 -12.09 -15.49 -7.15
C ALA A 316 -11.96 -16.82 -7.92
N PHE A 317 -12.69 -16.93 -9.03
CA PHE A 317 -12.68 -18.07 -9.94
C PHE A 317 -12.60 -17.59 -11.40
N LEU A 318 -12.25 -18.49 -12.33
CA LEU A 318 -12.19 -18.16 -13.75
C LEU A 318 -13.59 -17.98 -14.35
N LYS A 319 -13.83 -16.86 -15.05
CA LYS A 319 -15.08 -16.59 -15.76
C LYS A 319 -15.44 -17.68 -16.77
N THR A 320 -14.43 -18.19 -17.47
CA THR A 320 -14.59 -19.26 -18.47
C THR A 320 -15.02 -20.59 -17.85
N SER A 321 -14.43 -20.95 -16.70
CA SER A 321 -14.79 -22.18 -15.98
C SER A 321 -16.20 -22.09 -15.41
N TYR A 322 -16.59 -20.91 -14.92
CA TYR A 322 -17.95 -20.64 -14.48
C TYR A 322 -18.98 -20.77 -15.61
N ALA A 323 -18.72 -20.17 -16.77
CA ALA A 323 -19.62 -20.30 -17.91
C ALA A 323 -19.80 -21.76 -18.36
N LYS A 324 -18.73 -22.58 -18.29
CA LYS A 324 -18.80 -24.00 -18.62
C LYS A 324 -19.70 -24.75 -17.64
N ILE A 325 -19.46 -24.64 -16.34
CA ILE A 325 -20.24 -25.36 -15.33
C ILE A 325 -21.70 -24.87 -15.27
N GLU A 326 -21.94 -23.59 -15.53
CA GLU A 326 -23.27 -23.02 -15.67
C GLU A 326 -24.01 -23.62 -16.87
N SER A 327 -23.34 -23.78 -18.02
CA SER A 327 -23.95 -24.42 -19.19
C SER A 327 -24.27 -25.91 -18.95
N GLU A 328 -23.41 -26.62 -18.21
CA GLU A 328 -23.67 -28.02 -17.82
C GLU A 328 -24.84 -28.11 -16.85
N TYR A 329 -24.91 -27.23 -15.86
CA TYR A 329 -26.03 -27.12 -14.93
C TYR A 329 -27.35 -26.86 -15.66
N TRP A 330 -27.36 -25.96 -16.65
CA TRP A 330 -28.54 -25.70 -17.47
C TRP A 330 -28.97 -26.91 -18.30
N LYS A 331 -28.04 -27.71 -18.82
CA LYS A 331 -28.38 -28.97 -19.51
C LYS A 331 -29.14 -29.92 -18.60
N PHE A 332 -28.76 -30.06 -17.33
CA PHE A 332 -29.51 -30.86 -16.36
C PHE A 332 -30.90 -30.29 -16.06
N ARG A 333 -31.02 -28.96 -15.97
CA ARG A 333 -32.31 -28.27 -15.75
C ARG A 333 -33.27 -28.42 -16.93
N VAL A 334 -32.78 -28.28 -18.17
CA VAL A 334 -33.61 -28.35 -19.39
C VAL A 334 -33.99 -29.79 -19.73
N SER A 335 -33.10 -30.76 -19.50
CA SER A 335 -33.36 -32.18 -19.81
C SER A 335 -34.29 -32.89 -18.82
N GLY A 336 -34.72 -32.23 -17.74
CA GLY A 336 -35.55 -32.87 -16.70
C GLY A 336 -34.83 -34.01 -15.97
N ALA A 337 -33.50 -33.99 -15.96
CA ALA A 337 -32.70 -35.04 -15.33
C ALA A 337 -33.01 -35.18 -13.83
N THR A 338 -32.89 -36.40 -13.31
CA THR A 338 -33.19 -36.66 -11.89
C THR A 338 -32.30 -35.84 -10.98
N HIS A 339 -32.87 -35.40 -9.85
CA HIS A 339 -32.13 -34.70 -8.80
C HIS A 339 -30.87 -35.46 -8.37
N THR A 340 -30.96 -36.79 -8.33
CA THR A 340 -29.85 -37.70 -8.01
C THR A 340 -28.70 -37.62 -9.02
N ALA A 341 -28.99 -37.51 -10.32
CA ALA A 341 -27.96 -37.38 -11.36
C ALA A 341 -27.23 -36.04 -11.29
N MET A 342 -27.96 -34.95 -11.04
CA MET A 342 -27.38 -33.62 -10.84
C MET A 342 -26.43 -33.61 -9.64
N MET A 343 -26.83 -34.21 -8.51
CA MET A 343 -25.98 -34.29 -7.32
C MET A 343 -24.76 -35.18 -7.51
N ALA A 344 -24.90 -36.31 -8.20
CA ALA A 344 -23.77 -37.15 -8.53
C ALA A 344 -22.72 -36.41 -9.39
N TRP A 345 -23.18 -35.62 -10.37
CA TRP A 345 -22.32 -34.74 -11.18
C TRP A 345 -21.62 -33.68 -10.33
N ALA A 346 -22.37 -32.98 -9.47
CA ALA A 346 -21.81 -31.92 -8.63
C ALA A 346 -20.76 -32.46 -7.64
N ARG A 347 -21.04 -33.58 -6.98
CA ARG A 347 -20.10 -34.23 -6.05
C ARG A 347 -18.85 -34.72 -6.76
N LYS A 348 -18.99 -35.25 -7.99
CA LYS A 348 -17.85 -35.66 -8.81
C LYS A 348 -16.94 -34.47 -9.10
N ILE A 349 -17.48 -33.37 -9.60
CA ILE A 349 -16.69 -32.14 -9.90
C ILE A 349 -16.07 -31.58 -8.62
N HIS A 350 -16.81 -31.55 -7.52
CA HIS A 350 -16.30 -31.04 -6.25
C HIS A 350 -15.11 -31.85 -5.77
N ARG A 351 -15.21 -33.19 -5.76
CA ARG A 351 -14.12 -34.08 -5.37
C ARG A 351 -12.87 -33.88 -6.26
N GLU A 352 -13.05 -33.87 -7.59
CA GLU A 352 -11.95 -33.60 -8.53
C GLU A 352 -11.29 -32.24 -8.26
N THR A 353 -12.09 -31.24 -7.89
CA THR A 353 -11.59 -29.91 -7.53
C THR A 353 -10.84 -29.91 -6.20
N MET A 354 -11.31 -30.64 -5.19
CA MET A 354 -10.63 -30.71 -3.88
C MET A 354 -9.28 -31.41 -4.00
N GLU A 355 -9.21 -32.53 -4.73
CA GLU A 355 -7.95 -33.24 -5.03
C GLU A 355 -6.95 -32.31 -5.74
N TYR A 356 -7.42 -31.60 -6.78
CA TYR A 356 -6.59 -30.63 -7.50
C TYR A 356 -6.10 -29.49 -6.61
N MET A 357 -6.97 -28.94 -5.76
CA MET A 357 -6.62 -27.85 -4.87
C MET A 357 -5.67 -28.28 -3.75
N ALA A 358 -5.76 -29.53 -3.28
CA ALA A 358 -4.79 -30.10 -2.35
C ALA A 358 -3.39 -30.20 -2.99
N GLU A 359 -3.30 -30.64 -4.25
CA GLU A 359 -2.03 -30.63 -5.02
C GLU A 359 -1.47 -29.20 -5.17
N VAL A 360 -2.32 -28.22 -5.50
CA VAL A 360 -1.94 -26.80 -5.59
C VAL A 360 -1.44 -26.26 -4.26
N ASN A 361 -2.14 -26.52 -3.16
CA ASN A 361 -1.76 -26.09 -1.82
C ASN A 361 -0.39 -26.67 -1.41
N LYS A 362 -0.11 -27.93 -1.75
CA LYS A 362 1.20 -28.57 -1.51
C LYS A 362 2.32 -27.83 -2.23
N ILE A 363 2.11 -27.41 -3.48
CA ILE A 363 3.11 -26.68 -4.28
C ILE A 363 3.35 -25.28 -3.73
N GLU A 364 2.27 -24.54 -3.41
CA GLU A 364 2.40 -23.20 -2.84
C GLU A 364 3.10 -23.24 -1.46
N ALA A 365 2.78 -24.23 -0.62
CA ALA A 365 3.44 -24.45 0.66
C ALA A 365 4.94 -24.76 0.49
N TRP A 366 5.28 -25.68 -0.41
CA TRP A 366 6.67 -26.00 -0.71
C TRP A 366 7.44 -24.79 -1.25
N LEU A 367 6.86 -24.03 -2.20
CA LEU A 367 7.50 -22.83 -2.74
C LEU A 367 7.77 -21.79 -1.66
N LYS A 368 6.83 -21.60 -0.73
CA LYS A 368 6.98 -20.70 0.40
C LYS A 368 8.15 -21.11 1.29
N GLU A 369 8.27 -22.39 1.62
CA GLU A 369 9.36 -22.90 2.44
C GLU A 369 10.70 -22.90 1.70
N TYR A 370 10.74 -23.30 0.44
CA TYR A 370 11.92 -23.23 -0.42
C TYR A 370 12.45 -21.79 -0.55
N THR A 371 11.55 -20.81 -0.74
CA THR A 371 11.93 -19.39 -0.79
C THR A 371 12.52 -18.93 0.54
N LYS A 372 11.91 -19.34 1.66
CA LYS A 372 12.38 -19.00 3.00
C LYS A 372 13.75 -19.60 3.32
N THR A 373 13.97 -20.86 2.99
CA THR A 373 15.23 -21.58 3.31
C THR A 373 16.37 -21.20 2.36
N VAL A 374 16.13 -21.20 1.04
CA VAL A 374 17.20 -21.00 0.05
C VAL A 374 17.46 -19.52 -0.23
N GLN A 375 16.41 -18.70 -0.42
CA GLN A 375 16.58 -17.26 -0.69
C GLN A 375 16.70 -16.45 0.60
N GLY A 376 15.99 -16.83 1.65
CA GLY A 376 16.12 -16.20 2.97
C GLY A 376 17.52 -16.35 3.55
N SER A 377 18.14 -17.54 3.44
CA SER A 377 19.52 -17.77 3.87
C SER A 377 20.54 -16.88 3.13
N LYS A 378 20.44 -16.76 1.80
CA LYS A 378 21.34 -15.88 1.02
C LYS A 378 21.13 -14.39 1.36
N SER A 379 19.89 -13.93 1.46
CA SER A 379 19.60 -12.54 1.83
C SER A 379 20.02 -12.21 3.26
N GLN A 380 19.85 -13.16 4.18
CA GLN A 380 20.28 -13.03 5.57
C GLN A 380 21.81 -13.03 5.66
N ALA A 381 22.50 -13.88 4.91
CA ALA A 381 23.95 -13.91 4.83
C ALA A 381 24.53 -12.59 4.27
N TRP A 382 23.96 -12.05 3.18
CA TRP A 382 24.39 -10.73 2.68
C TRP A 382 24.15 -9.61 3.68
N ARG A 383 22.99 -9.61 4.34
CA ARG A 383 22.68 -8.62 5.37
C ARG A 383 23.68 -8.72 6.53
N GLN A 384 23.99 -9.92 6.98
CA GLN A 384 24.92 -10.17 8.08
C GLN A 384 26.33 -9.68 7.74
N ARG A 385 26.86 -10.02 6.56
CA ARG A 385 28.16 -9.53 6.08
C ARG A 385 28.22 -8.00 6.02
N ARG A 386 27.13 -7.33 5.59
CA ARG A 386 27.07 -5.86 5.59
C ARG A 386 27.06 -5.28 7.00
N ILE A 387 26.34 -5.91 7.94
CA ILE A 387 26.34 -5.50 9.35
C ILE A 387 27.75 -5.55 9.90
N GLU A 388 28.41 -6.71 9.82
CA GLU A 388 29.76 -6.92 10.33
C GLU A 388 30.78 -5.94 9.73
N TYR A 389 30.75 -5.77 8.40
CA TYR A 389 31.65 -4.87 7.71
C TYR A 389 31.44 -3.40 8.10
N PHE A 390 30.19 -2.92 8.15
CA PHE A 390 29.91 -1.53 8.49
C PHE A 390 30.09 -1.25 9.99
N GLU A 391 29.78 -2.18 10.88
CA GLU A 391 30.04 -2.05 12.33
C GLU A 391 31.55 -1.96 12.60
N ALA A 392 32.36 -2.83 11.98
CA ALA A 392 33.82 -2.76 12.11
C ALA A 392 34.38 -1.42 11.63
N ARG A 393 33.94 -0.93 10.46
CA ARG A 393 34.39 0.36 9.93
C ARG A 393 33.90 1.56 10.73
N ALA A 394 32.72 1.48 11.33
CA ALA A 394 32.19 2.52 12.20
C ALA A 394 32.97 2.62 13.52
N ALA A 395 33.44 1.47 14.04
CA ALA A 395 34.30 1.41 15.21
C ALA A 395 35.72 1.96 14.96
N GLU A 396 36.21 1.94 13.71
CA GLU A 396 37.49 2.53 13.29
C GLU A 396 37.47 4.08 13.18
N LEU A 397 36.30 4.71 13.21
CA LEU A 397 36.20 6.18 13.11
C LEU A 397 36.78 6.87 14.35
N SER A 398 37.17 8.14 14.19
CA SER A 398 37.58 9.00 15.31
C SER A 398 36.60 10.18 15.45
N PRO A 399 35.74 10.21 16.48
CA PRO A 399 35.61 9.20 17.54
C PRO A 399 34.93 7.90 17.04
N PRO A 400 34.99 6.77 17.76
CA PRO A 400 34.42 5.48 17.30
C PRO A 400 32.90 5.45 17.45
N ILE A 401 32.15 5.01 16.44
CA ILE A 401 30.68 4.89 16.53
C ILE A 401 30.32 3.49 17.01
N ASP A 402 29.73 3.39 18.21
CA ASP A 402 29.24 2.12 18.77
C ASP A 402 28.08 1.55 17.94
N ARG A 403 27.94 0.22 17.99
CA ARG A 403 26.85 -0.51 17.35
C ARG A 403 25.50 0.09 17.69
N LYS A 404 25.15 0.31 18.95
CA LYS A 404 23.80 0.76 19.32
C LYS A 404 23.45 2.12 18.70
N ILE A 405 24.42 3.03 18.67
CA ILE A 405 24.30 4.36 18.04
C ILE A 405 24.09 4.21 16.53
N LEU A 406 24.88 3.36 15.87
CA LEU A 406 24.80 3.15 14.42
C LEU A 406 23.40 2.65 14.01
N TRP A 407 22.77 1.81 14.83
CA TRP A 407 21.42 1.30 14.59
C TRP A 407 20.31 2.36 14.75
N LYS A 408 20.59 3.50 15.37
CA LYS A 408 19.67 4.66 15.38
C LYS A 408 19.70 5.45 14.07
N MET A 409 20.65 5.19 13.16
CA MET A 409 20.78 5.95 11.93
C MET A 409 19.97 5.32 10.79
N ALA A 410 19.02 6.08 10.25
CA ALA A 410 18.15 5.63 9.16
C ALA A 410 18.95 5.26 7.88
N ALA A 411 20.03 6.00 7.60
CA ALA A 411 20.90 5.73 6.46
C ALA A 411 21.59 4.35 6.53
N PHE A 412 21.96 3.92 7.74
CA PHE A 412 22.55 2.61 7.98
C PHE A 412 21.51 1.50 7.78
N THR A 413 20.37 1.59 8.46
CA THR A 413 19.29 0.58 8.33
C THR A 413 18.74 0.46 6.91
N GLY A 414 18.71 1.57 6.16
CA GLY A 414 18.40 1.57 4.73
C GLY A 414 19.44 0.83 3.88
N ASN A 415 20.74 1.01 4.17
CA ASN A 415 21.83 0.34 3.47
C ASN A 415 21.88 -1.18 3.71
N LEU A 416 21.32 -1.67 4.81
CA LEU A 416 21.23 -3.11 5.08
C LEU A 416 20.23 -3.84 4.17
N LYS A 417 19.32 -3.12 3.50
CA LYS A 417 18.34 -3.69 2.57
C LYS A 417 18.89 -3.94 1.17
N VAL A 418 20.12 -3.51 0.89
CA VAL A 418 20.75 -3.64 -0.43
C VAL A 418 21.29 -5.07 -0.60
N GLY A 419 20.78 -5.79 -1.60
CA GLY A 419 21.17 -7.17 -1.92
C GLY A 419 22.51 -7.29 -2.67
N SER A 420 23.60 -6.80 -2.07
CA SER A 420 24.97 -6.92 -2.61
C SER A 420 26.00 -6.90 -1.48
N ASP A 421 27.17 -7.49 -1.70
CA ASP A 421 28.27 -7.45 -0.72
C ASP A 421 28.73 -6.00 -0.43
N PRO A 422 29.19 -5.70 0.80
CA PRO A 422 29.70 -4.39 1.15
C PRO A 422 31.02 -4.10 0.42
N THR A 423 31.19 -2.86 -0.02
CA THR A 423 32.41 -2.37 -0.69
C THR A 423 32.94 -1.10 -0.02
N PRO A 424 34.23 -0.76 -0.19
CA PRO A 424 34.79 0.49 0.31
C PRO A 424 34.02 1.73 -0.17
N ARG A 425 33.54 1.74 -1.43
CA ARG A 425 32.70 2.83 -1.97
C ARG A 425 31.34 2.92 -1.27
N SER A 426 30.72 1.79 -0.98
CA SER A 426 29.44 1.78 -0.25
C SER A 426 29.59 2.27 1.19
N TRP A 427 30.75 2.00 1.81
CA TRP A 427 31.09 2.57 3.11
C TRP A 427 31.27 4.07 3.04
N GLU A 428 32.04 4.59 2.09
CA GLU A 428 32.27 6.03 1.98
C GLU A 428 30.95 6.81 1.76
N SER A 429 30.06 6.28 0.92
CA SER A 429 28.73 6.86 0.74
C SER A 429 27.85 6.78 1.99
N LEU A 430 28.03 5.77 2.84
CA LEU A 430 27.31 5.63 4.09
C LEU A 430 27.89 6.59 5.14
N ARG A 431 29.22 6.63 5.28
CA ARG A 431 30.00 7.48 6.21
C ARG A 431 29.55 8.93 6.15
N LEU A 432 29.51 9.51 4.95
CA LEU A 432 29.05 10.88 4.70
C LEU A 432 27.62 11.17 5.19
N LYS A 433 26.79 10.14 5.36
CA LYS A 433 25.40 10.27 5.82
C LYS A 433 25.21 9.97 7.31
N ILE A 434 26.17 9.30 7.95
CA ILE A 434 26.08 8.90 9.36
C ILE A 434 26.88 9.81 10.28
N GLU A 435 28.04 10.30 9.83
CA GLU A 435 28.95 11.11 10.62
C GLU A 435 28.32 12.43 11.12
N PRO A 436 27.56 13.19 10.29
CA PRO A 436 26.90 14.42 10.76
C PRO A 436 25.81 14.19 11.81
N TYR A 437 25.21 12.99 11.86
CA TYR A 437 24.08 12.68 12.74
C TYR A 437 24.48 11.85 13.97
N ARG A 438 25.78 11.71 14.22
CA ARG A 438 26.33 10.89 15.30
C ARG A 438 25.84 11.33 16.68
N MET A 439 25.94 12.62 16.99
CA MET A 439 25.55 13.16 18.31
C MET A 439 24.05 12.96 18.58
N GLN A 440 23.25 13.14 17.54
CA GLN A 440 21.80 12.96 17.59
C GLN A 440 21.45 11.48 17.79
N ALA A 441 22.15 10.57 17.12
CA ALA A 441 21.98 9.13 17.33
C ALA A 441 22.32 8.71 18.76
N GLN A 442 23.40 9.28 19.34
CA GLN A 442 23.77 9.05 20.73
C GLN A 442 22.67 9.52 21.68
N TYR A 443 22.12 10.70 21.45
CA TYR A 443 21.00 11.23 22.25
C TYR A 443 19.79 10.31 22.27
N VAL A 444 19.39 9.77 21.11
CA VAL A 444 18.25 8.84 21.02
C VAL A 444 18.53 7.53 21.76
N GLU A 445 19.76 7.01 21.66
CA GLU A 445 20.17 5.81 22.39
C GLU A 445 20.21 6.05 23.90
N ASP A 446 20.71 7.21 24.35
CA ASP A 446 20.71 7.57 25.76
C ASP A 446 19.28 7.79 26.28
N PHE A 447 18.41 8.38 25.48
CA PHE A 447 16.98 8.49 25.79
C PHE A 447 16.34 7.11 26.00
N GLU A 448 16.49 6.18 25.05
CA GLU A 448 15.91 4.84 25.18
C GLU A 448 16.46 4.10 26.40
N ARG A 449 17.78 4.17 26.61
CA ARG A 449 18.42 3.57 27.79
C ARG A 449 17.91 4.16 29.10
N LEU A 450 17.72 5.47 29.17
CA LEU A 450 17.19 6.13 30.35
C LEU A 450 15.73 5.74 30.60
N MET A 451 14.90 5.69 29.56
CA MET A 451 13.50 5.26 29.67
C MET A 451 13.35 3.79 30.10
N GLU A 452 14.35 2.95 29.83
CA GLU A 452 14.42 1.56 30.29
C GLU A 452 15.05 1.41 31.70
N SER A 453 15.56 2.48 32.30
CA SER A 453 16.27 2.44 33.59
C SER A 453 15.34 2.38 34.79
N GLU A 454 15.70 1.54 35.77
CA GLU A 454 15.02 1.46 37.08
C GLU A 454 15.17 2.74 37.91
N PHE A 455 16.17 3.58 37.61
CA PHE A 455 16.46 4.82 38.35
C PHE A 455 15.94 6.09 37.65
N LEU A 456 14.94 5.98 36.77
CA LEU A 456 14.40 7.07 35.95
C LEU A 456 14.03 8.32 36.77
N GLU A 457 13.59 8.17 38.04
CA GLU A 457 13.22 9.30 38.91
C GLU A 457 14.40 10.20 39.34
N THR A 458 15.61 9.67 39.27
CA THR A 458 16.82 10.42 39.61
C THR A 458 17.29 11.32 38.48
N VAL A 459 16.75 11.11 37.27
CA VAL A 459 17.11 11.86 36.07
C VAL A 459 16.60 13.31 36.19
N PRO A 460 17.48 14.32 36.04
CA PRO A 460 17.09 15.74 36.16
C PRO A 460 15.91 16.14 35.26
N GLN A 461 15.85 15.62 34.03
CA GLN A 461 14.77 15.90 33.07
C GLN A 461 13.42 15.36 33.53
N VAL A 462 13.38 14.20 34.18
CA VAL A 462 12.16 13.61 34.73
C VAL A 462 11.68 14.40 35.95
N ARG A 463 12.61 14.87 36.79
CA ARG A 463 12.29 15.78 37.91
C ARG A 463 11.74 17.11 37.39
N LEU A 464 12.37 17.69 36.37
CA LEU A 464 11.89 18.91 35.73
C LEU A 464 10.49 18.71 35.13
N PHE A 465 10.24 17.59 34.44
CA PHE A 465 8.92 17.25 33.94
C PHE A 465 7.87 17.24 35.06
N ARG A 466 8.16 16.59 36.20
CA ARG A 466 7.25 16.54 37.36
C ARG A 466 7.01 17.94 37.96
N LEU A 467 8.04 18.77 38.06
CA LEU A 467 7.90 20.15 38.54
C LEU A 467 7.02 20.98 37.62
N LEU A 468 7.21 20.86 36.30
CA LEU A 468 6.37 21.55 35.31
C LEU A 468 4.94 21.03 35.29
N ASP A 469 4.75 19.71 35.43
CA ASP A 469 3.43 19.09 35.55
C ASP A 469 2.70 19.63 36.79
N ALA A 470 3.35 19.65 37.95
CA ALA A 470 2.77 20.20 39.18
C ALA A 470 2.44 21.71 39.05
N HIS A 471 3.36 22.50 38.46
CA HIS A 471 3.13 23.94 38.21
C HIS A 471 1.92 24.19 37.29
N ARG A 472 1.74 23.31 36.29
CA ARG A 472 0.69 23.41 35.26
C ARG A 472 -0.57 22.59 35.58
N GLY A 473 -0.56 21.81 36.66
CA GLY A 473 -1.52 20.75 36.99
C GLY A 473 -2.90 21.23 37.45
N GLY A 474 -3.08 22.54 37.68
CA GLY A 474 -4.39 23.14 37.98
C GLY A 474 -5.46 22.94 36.89
N LYS A 475 -5.09 22.38 35.72
CA LYS A 475 -5.97 22.02 34.60
C LYS A 475 -6.99 20.92 34.92
N GLU A 476 -6.74 20.08 35.91
CA GLU A 476 -7.62 18.97 36.30
C GLU A 476 -8.57 19.32 37.45
N ALA A 477 -8.29 20.42 38.18
CA ALA A 477 -9.17 20.93 39.21
C ALA A 477 -10.49 21.46 38.63
N VAL A 478 -11.58 21.36 39.40
CA VAL A 478 -12.88 21.96 39.06
C VAL A 478 -13.21 23.00 40.14
N PRO A 479 -13.20 24.31 39.84
CA PRO A 479 -12.90 24.93 38.55
C PRO A 479 -11.40 24.89 38.20
N ARG A 480 -11.10 24.89 36.89
CA ARG A 480 -9.71 24.83 36.41
C ARG A 480 -8.95 26.09 36.80
N SER A 481 -7.79 25.90 37.42
CA SER A 481 -6.86 26.97 37.75
C SER A 481 -5.72 27.00 36.74
N TYR A 482 -5.57 28.12 36.05
CA TYR A 482 -4.48 28.34 35.09
C TYR A 482 -3.51 29.38 35.64
N GLN A 483 -2.22 29.15 35.42
CA GLN A 483 -1.15 30.10 35.71
C GLN A 483 -1.26 31.35 34.83
N PRO A 484 -0.69 32.50 35.23
CA PRO A 484 -0.76 33.75 34.45
C PRO A 484 -0.30 33.58 33.00
N GLU A 485 0.80 32.86 32.76
CA GLU A 485 1.32 32.55 31.43
C GLU A 485 0.35 31.69 30.61
N GLN A 486 -0.32 30.72 31.24
CA GLN A 486 -1.30 29.85 30.57
C GLN A 486 -2.55 30.64 30.17
N LYS A 487 -3.02 31.54 31.05
CA LYS A 487 -4.16 32.43 30.77
C LYS A 487 -3.86 33.34 29.59
N PHE A 488 -2.66 33.91 29.54
CA PHE A 488 -2.22 34.75 28.42
C PHE A 488 -2.27 33.98 27.09
N VAL A 489 -1.68 32.78 27.05
CA VAL A 489 -1.68 31.94 25.84
C VAL A 489 -3.10 31.54 25.42
N LEU A 490 -3.98 31.20 26.37
CA LEU A 490 -5.38 30.87 26.07
C LEU A 490 -6.17 32.06 25.51
N GLN A 491 -5.94 33.27 26.03
CA GLN A 491 -6.58 34.49 25.52
C GLN A 491 -6.12 34.79 24.08
N LEU A 492 -4.82 34.71 23.82
CA LEU A 492 -4.26 34.86 22.48
C LEU A 492 -4.84 33.81 21.52
N ALA A 493 -4.90 32.55 21.95
CA ALA A 493 -5.45 31.47 21.15
C ALA A 493 -6.95 31.63 20.86
N HIS A 494 -7.73 32.16 21.79
CA HIS A 494 -9.13 32.46 21.54
C HIS A 494 -9.30 33.54 20.47
N ALA A 495 -8.53 34.62 20.54
CA ALA A 495 -8.55 35.69 19.54
C ALA A 495 -8.17 35.17 18.14
N GLU A 496 -7.11 34.36 18.06
CA GLU A 496 -6.64 33.74 16.82
C GLU A 496 -7.63 32.72 16.24
N PHE A 497 -8.28 31.93 17.10
CA PHE A 497 -9.33 31.01 16.68
C PHE A 497 -10.53 31.75 16.07
N VAL A 498 -11.00 32.80 16.74
CA VAL A 498 -12.10 33.65 16.24
C VAL A 498 -11.71 34.30 14.90
N ARG A 499 -10.47 34.78 14.77
CA ARG A 499 -9.95 35.31 13.50
C ARG A 499 -10.00 34.27 12.38
N CYS A 500 -9.50 33.05 12.63
CA CYS A 500 -9.53 31.97 11.63
C CYS A 500 -10.97 31.62 11.20
N VAL A 501 -11.92 31.60 12.14
CA VAL A 501 -13.33 31.36 11.85
C VAL A 501 -13.91 32.48 10.99
N ASN A 502 -13.61 33.75 11.31
CA ASN A 502 -14.08 34.92 10.56
C ASN A 502 -13.47 34.99 9.15
N ASP A 503 -12.20 34.60 9.01
CA ASP A 503 -11.48 34.54 7.72
C ASP A 503 -11.96 33.38 6.83
N GLY A 504 -12.91 32.56 7.31
CA GLY A 504 -13.48 31.45 6.55
C GLY A 504 -12.50 30.30 6.31
N VAL A 505 -11.52 30.11 7.20
CA VAL A 505 -10.56 29.00 7.10
C VAL A 505 -11.29 27.66 7.02
N ALA A 506 -10.85 26.79 6.10
CA ALA A 506 -11.44 25.45 5.92
C ALA A 506 -11.32 24.62 7.21
N ASP A 507 -12.32 23.78 7.51
CA ASP A 507 -12.33 22.95 8.72
C ASP A 507 -11.13 21.99 8.78
N GLU A 508 -10.62 21.52 7.64
CA GLU A 508 -9.39 20.71 7.57
C GLU A 508 -8.14 21.44 8.09
N ASP A 509 -8.10 22.77 7.98
CA ASP A 509 -6.93 23.60 8.25
C ASP A 509 -7.04 24.37 9.55
N LEU A 510 -8.25 24.51 10.07
CA LEU A 510 -8.59 25.33 11.23
C LEU A 510 -7.67 25.04 12.43
N LEU A 511 -7.40 23.77 12.74
CA LEU A 511 -6.55 23.40 13.86
C LEU A 511 -5.10 23.86 13.68
N LEU A 512 -4.46 23.46 12.58
CA LEU A 512 -3.03 23.71 12.37
C LEU A 512 -2.75 25.18 12.03
N LEU A 513 -3.65 25.86 11.30
CA LEU A 513 -3.53 27.29 11.06
C LEU A 513 -3.75 28.12 12.33
N CYS A 514 -4.73 27.78 13.16
CA CYS A 514 -4.93 28.46 14.44
C CYS A 514 -3.68 28.35 15.32
N LEU A 515 -3.11 27.14 15.45
CA LEU A 515 -1.88 26.92 16.22
C LEU A 515 -0.70 27.70 15.61
N ARG A 516 -0.52 27.64 14.28
CA ARG A 516 0.53 28.39 13.59
C ARG A 516 0.42 29.90 13.84
N ASN A 517 -0.78 30.46 13.70
CA ASN A 517 -1.02 31.88 13.91
C ASN A 517 -0.72 32.29 15.35
N VAL A 518 -1.13 31.49 16.34
CA VAL A 518 -0.77 31.73 17.75
C VAL A 518 0.74 31.77 17.94
N PHE A 519 1.46 30.81 17.37
CA PHE A 519 2.91 30.76 17.46
C PHE A 519 3.58 31.99 16.82
N GLU A 520 3.14 32.38 15.61
CA GLU A 520 3.66 33.53 14.88
C GLU A 520 3.37 34.83 15.63
N THR A 521 2.12 35.07 16.04
CA THR A 521 1.72 36.24 16.82
C THR A 521 2.50 36.32 18.14
N TYR A 522 2.60 35.22 18.90
CA TYR A 522 3.35 35.18 20.15
C TYR A 522 4.84 35.48 19.95
N SER A 523 5.44 34.96 18.88
CA SER A 523 6.86 35.15 18.57
C SER A 523 7.21 36.62 18.31
N THR A 524 6.26 37.39 17.75
CA THR A 524 6.41 38.82 17.44
C THR A 524 6.17 39.76 18.63
N LEU A 525 5.72 39.26 19.78
CA LEU A 525 5.50 40.10 20.97
C LEU A 525 6.82 40.60 21.55
N GLU A 526 6.93 41.92 21.71
CA GLU A 526 8.05 42.58 22.39
C GLU A 526 8.06 42.29 23.90
N ASN A 527 6.88 42.31 24.53
CA ASN A 527 6.71 42.07 25.97
C ASN A 527 6.01 40.74 26.22
N ARG A 528 6.79 39.68 26.48
CA ARG A 528 6.28 38.35 26.79
C ARG A 528 5.95 38.23 28.29
N PRO A 529 4.91 37.47 28.67
CA PRO A 529 4.62 37.23 30.09
C PRO A 529 5.80 36.52 30.76
N MET A 530 6.02 36.79 32.05
CA MET A 530 6.99 36.05 32.86
C MET A 530 6.35 34.73 33.31
N GLY A 531 7.08 33.63 33.21
CA GLY A 531 6.57 32.31 33.57
C GLY A 531 7.65 31.26 33.74
N PHE A 532 7.23 30.04 34.07
CA PHE A 532 8.13 28.90 34.23
C PHE A 532 8.24 28.08 32.93
N ASN A 533 9.44 28.12 32.34
CA ASN A 533 9.70 27.59 31.00
C ASN A 533 9.97 26.08 31.00
N PHE A 534 9.79 25.45 29.84
CA PHE A 534 10.04 24.02 29.62
C PHE A 534 11.49 23.60 29.94
N ASP A 535 12.41 24.56 30.01
CA ASP A 535 13.82 24.37 30.32
C ASP A 535 14.17 24.48 31.81
N GLY A 536 13.17 24.77 32.65
CA GLY A 536 13.36 24.99 34.08
C GLY A 536 13.84 26.39 34.43
N THR A 537 13.92 27.32 33.47
CA THR A 537 14.22 28.73 33.75
C THR A 537 12.93 29.50 34.06
N THR A 538 13.04 30.50 34.95
CA THR A 538 11.98 31.48 35.18
C THR A 538 12.38 32.77 34.46
N GLY A 539 11.56 33.23 33.53
CA GLY A 539 11.91 34.34 32.64
C GLY A 539 10.78 34.68 31.66
N PRO A 540 11.09 35.40 30.58
CA PRO A 540 10.16 35.58 29.46
C PRO A 540 9.68 34.21 28.97
N TYR A 541 8.36 34.01 28.97
CA TYR A 541 7.77 32.69 28.77
C TYR A 541 8.01 32.18 27.34
N ARG A 542 8.35 30.90 27.22
CA ARG A 542 8.61 30.18 25.97
C ARG A 542 7.57 29.08 25.79
N LEU A 543 6.96 29.04 24.61
CA LEU A 543 5.89 28.10 24.29
C LEU A 543 6.40 26.65 24.27
N SER A 544 5.67 25.76 24.93
CA SER A 544 5.89 24.31 24.90
C SER A 544 4.76 23.59 24.14
N LEU A 545 4.96 22.32 23.77
CA LEU A 545 3.90 21.54 23.12
C LEU A 545 2.69 21.30 24.03
N ASP A 546 2.85 21.37 25.36
CA ASP A 546 1.72 21.38 26.29
C ASP A 546 0.82 22.61 26.09
N ASP A 547 1.36 23.76 25.66
CA ASP A 547 0.54 24.94 25.34
C ASP A 547 -0.31 24.69 24.10
N ALA A 548 0.26 24.10 23.04
CA ALA A 548 -0.49 23.70 21.85
C ALA A 548 -1.59 22.67 22.20
N ARG A 549 -1.25 21.66 23.02
CA ARG A 549 -2.21 20.67 23.54
C ARG A 549 -3.34 21.33 24.33
N MET A 550 -3.01 22.30 25.18
CA MET A 550 -3.96 23.06 25.98
C MET A 550 -4.91 23.88 25.08
N ILE A 551 -4.41 24.52 24.02
CA ILE A 551 -5.23 25.26 23.06
C ILE A 551 -6.22 24.35 22.35
N VAL A 552 -5.77 23.18 21.88
CA VAL A 552 -6.66 22.20 21.22
C VAL A 552 -7.80 21.81 22.16
N LYS A 553 -7.49 21.45 23.41
CA LYS A 553 -8.49 21.01 24.41
C LYS A 553 -9.41 22.13 24.90
N ASP A 554 -8.86 23.32 25.16
CA ASP A 554 -9.57 24.35 25.94
C ASP A 554 -10.11 25.50 25.08
N VAL A 555 -9.67 25.62 23.83
CA VAL A 555 -10.20 26.58 22.87
C VAL A 555 -10.93 25.84 21.75
N ILE A 556 -10.26 24.96 21.02
CA ILE A 556 -10.82 24.38 19.79
C ILE A 556 -11.93 23.36 20.11
N GLU A 557 -11.69 22.39 21.00
CA GLU A 557 -12.67 21.36 21.37
C GLU A 557 -13.92 21.93 22.07
N ARG A 558 -13.81 23.10 22.73
CA ARG A 558 -14.97 23.79 23.33
C ARG A 558 -15.92 24.35 22.26
N HIS A 559 -15.39 24.79 21.12
CA HIS A 559 -16.18 25.37 20.03
C HIS A 559 -16.52 24.34 18.94
N VAL A 560 -15.77 23.24 18.85
CA VAL A 560 -15.96 22.16 17.88
C VAL A 560 -16.10 20.83 18.61
N GLN A 561 -17.33 20.32 18.69
CA GLN A 561 -17.61 19.06 19.38
C GLN A 561 -16.84 17.89 18.74
N PRO A 562 -16.00 17.13 19.47
CA PRO A 562 -15.17 16.06 18.91
C PRO A 562 -15.93 14.96 18.15
N HIS A 563 -17.16 14.67 18.60
CA HIS A 563 -18.00 13.61 18.03
C HIS A 563 -18.79 14.05 16.78
N SER A 564 -18.86 15.35 16.51
CA SER A 564 -19.53 15.90 15.32
C SER A 564 -18.74 15.61 14.04
N GLU A 565 -19.40 15.68 12.88
CA GLU A 565 -18.72 15.54 11.59
C GLU A 565 -17.59 16.57 11.45
N ARG A 566 -17.86 17.83 11.82
CA ARG A 566 -16.88 18.91 11.86
C ARG A 566 -15.73 18.59 12.81
N GLY A 567 -16.01 18.07 14.00
CA GLY A 567 -14.99 17.64 14.96
C GLY A 567 -14.08 16.54 14.43
N ARG A 568 -14.62 15.54 13.74
CA ARG A 568 -13.80 14.49 13.11
C ARG A 568 -12.87 15.04 12.03
N ILE A 569 -13.31 16.07 11.29
CA ILE A 569 -12.49 16.75 10.28
C ILE A 569 -11.40 17.59 10.95
N VAL A 570 -11.75 18.46 11.89
CA VAL A 570 -10.81 19.40 12.53
C VAL A 570 -9.81 18.66 13.43
N LEU A 571 -10.28 17.73 14.26
CA LEU A 571 -9.52 17.20 15.41
C LEU A 571 -8.90 15.82 15.16
N GLN A 572 -9.38 15.03 14.19
CA GLN A 572 -9.00 13.62 14.01
C GLN A 572 -8.51 13.26 12.60
N SER A 573 -8.32 14.25 11.72
CA SER A 573 -7.95 14.03 10.32
C SER A 573 -6.48 14.35 9.99
N LEU A 574 -5.65 14.59 11.00
CA LEU A 574 -4.24 14.97 10.83
C LEU A 574 -3.42 13.79 10.33
N LYS A 575 -2.38 14.07 9.53
CA LYS A 575 -1.40 13.10 9.06
C LYS A 575 -0.01 13.45 9.60
N CYS A 576 0.77 12.45 10.01
CA CYS A 576 2.19 12.55 10.31
C CYS A 576 3.01 12.69 9.02
N GLN A 577 3.84 13.72 8.93
CA GLN A 577 4.70 13.97 7.77
C GLN A 577 5.78 12.88 7.58
N GLY A 578 6.18 12.19 8.65
CA GLY A 578 7.16 11.09 8.60
C GLY A 578 6.62 9.81 7.95
N CYS A 579 5.30 9.65 7.84
CA CYS A 579 4.66 8.44 7.34
C CYS A 579 4.43 8.48 5.81
N GLN A 580 5.47 8.24 5.02
CA GLN A 580 5.39 8.34 3.54
C GLN A 580 4.73 7.15 2.81
N ARG A 581 4.21 6.13 3.51
CA ARG A 581 3.64 4.93 2.84
C ARG A 581 2.26 5.23 2.25
N LYS A 582 2.12 5.09 0.92
CA LYS A 582 0.86 5.32 0.17
C LYS A 582 -0.27 4.35 0.51
N ASP A 583 0.06 3.14 0.96
CA ASP A 583 -0.89 2.03 1.04
C ASP A 583 -1.85 2.11 2.25
N HIS A 584 -1.50 2.90 3.27
CA HIS A 584 -2.34 3.10 4.46
C HIS A 584 -1.99 4.42 5.15
N ILE A 585 -2.65 5.51 4.75
CA ILE A 585 -2.51 6.80 5.43
C ILE A 585 -3.46 6.77 6.63
N ARG A 586 -2.92 6.43 7.80
CA ARG A 586 -3.63 6.58 9.08
C ARG A 586 -3.81 8.07 9.34
N THR A 587 -4.95 8.44 9.92
CA THR A 587 -5.14 9.78 10.49
C THR A 587 -5.06 9.69 12.00
N TRP A 588 -4.66 10.78 12.63
CA TRP A 588 -4.44 10.89 14.06
C TRP A 588 -5.16 12.12 14.59
N SER A 589 -5.52 12.07 15.88
CA SER A 589 -5.74 13.30 16.65
C SER A 589 -4.42 14.01 16.93
N PHE A 590 -4.49 15.25 17.42
CA PHE A 590 -3.29 16.03 17.77
C PHE A 590 -2.38 15.27 18.76
N VAL A 591 -2.96 14.73 19.83
CA VAL A 591 -2.24 14.00 20.88
C VAL A 591 -1.66 12.69 20.34
N GLU A 592 -2.48 11.85 19.71
CA GLU A 592 -2.05 10.56 19.15
C GLU A 592 -0.99 10.72 18.06
N GLY A 593 -1.02 11.84 17.32
CA GLY A 593 -0.04 12.14 16.28
C GLY A 593 1.38 12.30 16.85
N PHE A 594 1.53 13.05 17.94
CA PHE A 594 2.81 13.25 18.61
C PHE A 594 3.29 11.98 19.33
N GLU A 595 2.40 11.23 19.96
CA GLU A 595 2.71 9.92 20.54
C GLU A 595 3.24 8.96 19.46
N HIS A 596 2.58 8.91 18.30
CA HIS A 596 3.02 8.12 17.16
C HIS A 596 4.40 8.57 16.65
N ILE A 597 4.64 9.87 16.55
CA ILE A 597 5.93 10.43 16.12
C ILE A 597 7.04 10.02 17.09
N LEU A 598 6.83 10.14 18.39
CA LEU A 598 7.82 9.73 19.39
C LEU A 598 8.12 8.23 19.29
N GLN A 599 7.08 7.40 19.17
CA GLN A 599 7.23 5.95 19.13
C GLN A 599 7.86 5.43 17.83
N THR A 600 7.58 6.08 16.70
CA THR A 600 7.92 5.54 15.37
C THR A 600 9.05 6.29 14.69
N HIS A 601 9.07 7.63 14.80
CA HIS A 601 9.95 8.49 14.00
C HIS A 601 11.10 9.09 14.82
N ALA A 602 10.88 9.44 16.09
CA ALA A 602 11.92 10.01 16.95
C ALA A 602 13.01 9.01 17.37
N ARG A 603 12.78 7.70 17.15
CA ARG A 603 13.74 6.63 17.43
C ARG A 603 14.85 6.49 16.37
N GLN A 604 14.78 7.25 15.28
CA GLN A 604 15.79 7.24 14.23
C GLN A 604 16.25 8.66 13.89
N VAL A 605 17.52 8.76 13.47
CA VAL A 605 18.14 10.01 13.02
C VAL A 605 18.61 9.91 11.58
N GLY A 606 18.66 11.06 10.92
CA GLY A 606 19.19 11.20 9.57
C GLY A 606 18.67 12.46 8.91
N LYS A 607 19.14 12.71 7.68
CA LYS A 607 18.71 13.86 6.88
C LYS A 607 17.20 13.83 6.64
N GLY A 608 16.50 14.87 7.09
CA GLY A 608 15.04 14.98 6.98
C GLY A 608 14.26 14.13 8.00
N LEU A 609 14.93 13.68 9.07
CA LEU A 609 14.35 12.94 10.19
C LEU A 609 14.69 13.64 11.52
N GLU A 610 14.38 14.92 11.61
CA GLU A 610 14.62 15.78 12.77
C GLU A 610 13.69 15.46 13.95
N TYR A 611 12.83 14.44 13.83
CA TYR A 611 11.90 13.98 14.86
C TYR A 611 12.58 13.55 16.16
N TYR A 612 13.89 13.24 16.15
CA TYR A 612 14.66 12.88 17.34
C TYR A 612 14.64 13.95 18.42
N GLN A 613 14.35 15.21 18.08
CA GLN A 613 14.23 16.31 19.05
C GLN A 613 13.11 16.07 20.08
N PHE A 614 12.15 15.20 19.76
CA PHE A 614 11.08 14.81 20.68
C PHE A 614 11.48 13.72 21.69
N ALA A 615 12.66 13.09 21.54
CA ALA A 615 13.13 11.98 22.37
C ALA A 615 13.65 12.44 23.75
N THR A 616 12.78 13.10 24.54
CA THR A 616 13.10 13.60 25.89
C THR A 616 12.58 12.67 26.99
N PRO A 617 13.40 12.30 28.00
CA PRO A 617 12.96 11.45 29.11
C PRO A 617 11.80 12.07 29.90
N HIS A 618 10.82 11.25 30.28
CA HIS A 618 9.65 11.63 31.06
C HIS A 618 9.18 10.45 31.92
N PRO A 619 8.42 10.69 33.02
CA PRO A 619 7.96 9.61 33.88
C PRO A 619 6.92 8.73 33.19
N VAL A 620 7.00 7.41 33.45
CA VAL A 620 5.95 6.43 33.13
C VAL A 620 5.16 6.17 34.42
N ASN A 621 3.84 5.93 34.32
CA ASN A 621 2.90 5.87 35.45
C ASN A 621 3.16 4.78 36.52
N ASP A 622 4.13 3.88 36.32
CA ASP A 622 4.41 2.76 37.22
C ASP A 622 5.37 3.08 38.38
N MET A 623 5.80 4.33 38.56
CA MET A 623 6.78 4.69 39.59
C MET A 623 6.12 5.23 40.87
N SER A 624 6.52 4.68 42.03
CA SER A 624 5.96 4.90 43.37
C SER A 624 5.89 6.37 43.80
N GLY A 625 4.70 6.85 44.17
CA GLY A 625 4.44 8.23 44.64
C GLY A 625 3.19 8.86 44.02
N LEU A 626 2.67 8.28 42.94
CA LEU A 626 1.36 8.57 42.35
C LEU A 626 0.37 7.53 42.85
N SER A 627 -0.17 7.70 44.06
CA SER A 627 -1.17 6.76 44.56
C SER A 627 -2.42 6.79 43.65
N PRO A 628 -2.96 5.62 43.25
CA PRO A 628 -4.17 5.53 42.47
C PRO A 628 -5.36 5.78 43.39
N ARG A 629 -5.66 7.05 43.64
CA ARG A 629 -7.04 7.46 43.91
C ARG A 629 -7.48 8.26 42.68
N GLU A 630 -8.23 7.57 41.83
CA GLU A 630 -8.97 8.10 40.67
C GLU A 630 -8.15 8.34 39.39
N GLY A 631 -7.66 7.25 38.75
CA GLY A 631 -7.44 7.22 37.30
C GLY A 631 -6.16 7.88 36.77
N GLY A 632 -4.99 7.32 37.10
CA GLY A 632 -3.69 7.83 36.61
C GLY A 632 -3.61 7.94 35.07
N VAL A 633 -3.34 9.15 34.58
CA VAL A 633 -3.21 9.47 33.15
C VAL A 633 -1.87 8.96 32.63
N GLU A 634 -1.85 7.96 31.76
CA GLU A 634 -0.61 7.40 31.19
C GLU A 634 0.11 8.47 30.35
N TYR A 635 1.26 8.96 30.82
CA TYR A 635 2.10 9.88 30.05
C TYR A 635 2.80 9.14 28.91
N LYS A 636 2.34 9.37 27.68
CA LYS A 636 2.89 8.75 26.45
C LYS A 636 3.83 9.67 25.67
N PHE A 637 3.97 10.92 26.11
CA PHE A 637 4.77 11.94 25.45
C PHE A 637 5.25 13.01 26.45
N PRO A 638 6.48 13.54 26.30
CA PRO A 638 7.08 14.55 27.18
C PRO A 638 6.52 15.97 26.95
N TRP A 639 5.20 16.18 27.10
CA TRP A 639 4.52 17.43 26.74
C TRP A 639 5.11 18.70 27.36
N TYR A 640 5.54 18.64 28.62
CA TYR A 640 5.96 19.82 29.37
C TYR A 640 7.39 20.26 29.08
N THR A 641 8.27 19.34 28.71
CA THR A 641 9.72 19.58 28.53
C THR A 641 10.13 19.76 27.06
N VAL A 642 9.17 19.67 26.14
CA VAL A 642 9.41 19.85 24.70
C VAL A 642 8.89 21.20 24.24
N ALA A 643 9.77 21.97 23.59
CA ALA A 643 9.46 23.24 22.97
C ALA A 643 8.44 23.09 21.82
N TRP A 644 7.58 24.10 21.64
CA TRP A 644 6.70 24.17 20.49
C TRP A 644 7.51 24.60 19.24
N PRO A 645 7.70 23.73 18.22
CA PRO A 645 8.39 24.12 17.00
C PRO A 645 7.52 25.00 16.10
N ARG A 646 8.14 25.89 15.31
CA ARG A 646 7.42 26.75 14.36
C ARG A 646 6.57 25.93 13.39
N ASN A 647 7.14 24.87 12.83
CA ASN A 647 6.40 23.94 11.97
C ASN A 647 6.08 22.65 12.73
N LEU A 648 4.80 22.41 12.99
CA LEU A 648 4.35 21.16 13.57
C LEU A 648 4.56 20.00 12.55
N PRO A 649 5.00 18.81 12.99
CA PRO A 649 5.19 17.62 12.14
C PRO A 649 3.88 16.95 11.68
N LEU A 650 2.78 17.69 11.71
CA LEU A 650 1.43 17.24 11.38
C LEU A 650 0.90 18.07 10.21
N VAL A 651 0.24 17.42 9.26
CA VAL A 651 -0.35 18.07 8.08
C VAL A 651 -1.84 17.74 7.95
N PRO A 652 -2.64 18.62 7.35
CA PRO A 652 -4.05 18.37 7.09
C PRO A 652 -4.28 17.15 6.18
N ARG A 653 -5.48 16.58 6.24
CA ARG A 653 -5.85 15.42 5.41
C ARG A 653 -5.71 15.67 3.91
N HIS A 654 -5.98 16.88 3.47
CA HIS A 654 -6.04 17.22 2.05
C HIS A 654 -4.64 17.31 1.41
N GLN A 655 -3.58 17.50 2.20
CA GLN A 655 -2.21 17.61 1.67
C GLN A 655 -1.64 16.23 1.28
N ASP A 656 -0.92 16.23 0.15
CA ASP A 656 -0.21 15.05 -0.37
C ASP A 656 1.21 15.00 0.22
N LEU A 657 1.44 14.02 1.08
CA LEU A 657 2.74 13.77 1.72
C LEU A 657 3.89 13.56 0.72
N THR A 658 3.60 13.19 -0.53
CA THR A 658 4.66 13.00 -1.55
C THR A 658 5.11 14.28 -2.23
N GLN A 659 4.32 15.35 -2.13
CA GLN A 659 4.68 16.67 -2.63
C GLN A 659 5.41 17.49 -1.57
N LEU A 660 5.29 17.10 -0.30
CA LEU A 660 5.98 17.73 0.81
C LEU A 660 7.43 17.24 0.89
N GLY A 661 8.34 18.18 1.12
CA GLY A 661 9.74 17.89 1.43
C GLY A 661 9.91 17.23 2.80
N ALA A 662 11.17 17.01 3.19
CA ALA A 662 11.51 16.63 4.56
C ALA A 662 10.98 17.67 5.56
N TRP A 663 10.46 17.21 6.69
CA TRP A 663 10.00 18.11 7.74
C TRP A 663 11.19 18.81 8.38
N SER A 664 11.07 20.10 8.69
CA SER A 664 12.05 20.83 9.49
C SER A 664 11.32 21.68 10.54
N PRO A 665 11.75 21.69 11.81
CA PRO A 665 11.08 22.43 12.88
C PRO A 665 11.10 23.95 12.67
N THR A 666 12.12 24.46 11.97
CA THR A 666 12.38 25.90 11.79
C THR A 666 12.40 26.36 10.32
N GLY A 667 12.52 25.43 9.36
CA GLY A 667 12.64 25.74 7.94
C GLY A 667 11.41 26.47 7.36
N PRO A 668 11.55 27.15 6.21
CA PRO A 668 10.41 27.78 5.55
C PRO A 668 9.48 26.69 4.98
N THR A 669 8.37 26.41 5.67
CA THR A 669 7.32 25.53 5.15
C THR A 669 6.16 26.39 4.68
N GLU A 670 5.95 26.42 3.36
CA GLU A 670 4.77 27.04 2.79
C GLU A 670 3.55 26.18 3.15
N PHE A 671 2.67 26.72 3.99
CA PHE A 671 1.38 26.07 4.25
C PHE A 671 0.45 26.46 3.13
N THR A 672 0.01 25.51 2.33
CA THR A 672 -1.00 25.73 1.30
C THR A 672 -2.37 25.56 1.92
N PRO A 673 -3.12 26.64 2.21
CA PRO A 673 -4.47 26.53 2.75
C PRO A 673 -5.42 26.00 1.68
N LEU A 674 -6.36 25.17 2.10
CA LEU A 674 -7.49 24.77 1.29
C LEU A 674 -8.39 26.00 1.10
N PRO A 675 -8.75 26.38 -0.14
CA PRO A 675 -9.66 27.49 -0.37
C PRO A 675 -10.98 27.21 0.37
N ALA A 676 -11.49 28.24 1.05
CA ALA A 676 -12.72 28.18 1.82
C ALA A 676 -13.83 27.51 1.00
N ARG A 677 -14.45 26.47 1.58
CA ARG A 677 -15.55 25.76 0.93
C ARG A 677 -16.71 26.74 0.72
N LEU A 678 -17.03 27.04 -0.53
CA LEU A 678 -18.26 27.75 -0.87
C LEU A 678 -19.44 26.92 -0.35
N ARG A 679 -20.08 27.40 0.72
CA ARG A 679 -21.32 26.82 1.29
C ARG A 679 -22.56 27.11 0.44
N VAL A 680 -22.40 27.31 -0.86
CA VAL A 680 -23.52 27.55 -1.77
C VAL A 680 -23.85 26.21 -2.42
N SER A 681 -25.05 25.68 -2.13
CA SER A 681 -25.56 24.46 -2.76
C SER A 681 -25.51 24.58 -4.28
N ALA A 682 -25.20 23.49 -4.99
CA ALA A 682 -25.32 23.40 -6.45
C ALA A 682 -26.71 23.83 -6.96
N PHE A 683 -27.74 23.67 -6.13
CA PHE A 683 -29.13 23.96 -6.41
C PHE A 683 -29.58 25.32 -5.84
N HIS A 684 -28.71 26.04 -5.13
CA HIS A 684 -29.07 27.34 -4.53
C HIS A 684 -29.45 28.34 -5.63
N GLY A 685 -30.59 29.01 -5.46
CA GLY A 685 -31.11 29.98 -6.44
C GLY A 685 -31.61 29.35 -7.76
N ARG A 686 -31.82 28.04 -7.79
CA ARG A 686 -32.31 27.31 -8.97
C ARG A 686 -33.65 26.63 -8.69
N GLN A 687 -34.48 26.49 -9.72
CA GLN A 687 -35.74 25.78 -9.65
C GLN A 687 -35.82 24.67 -10.71
N PRO A 688 -36.48 23.53 -10.42
CA PRO A 688 -36.66 22.48 -11.40
C PRO A 688 -37.60 22.95 -12.52
N LEU A 689 -37.18 22.78 -13.77
CA LEU A 689 -38.00 23.13 -14.93
C LEU A 689 -39.10 22.07 -15.11
N LYS A 690 -40.36 22.46 -14.85
CA LYS A 690 -41.52 21.57 -15.01
C LYS A 690 -41.80 21.31 -16.50
N GLN A 691 -41.92 20.04 -16.88
CA GLN A 691 -42.10 19.63 -18.28
C GLN A 691 -43.25 18.61 -18.46
N GLN A 692 -42.96 17.43 -19.01
CA GLN A 692 -43.92 16.52 -19.65
C GLN A 692 -44.84 15.77 -18.67
N HIS A 693 -44.42 15.58 -17.43
CA HIS A 693 -45.19 14.85 -16.43
C HIS A 693 -45.73 15.80 -15.36
N ALA A 694 -46.80 15.37 -14.69
CA ALA A 694 -47.36 16.11 -13.57
C ALA A 694 -46.32 16.22 -12.44
N ALA A 695 -46.29 17.34 -11.71
CA ALA A 695 -45.26 17.61 -10.69
C ALA A 695 -45.25 16.57 -9.55
N ASP A 696 -46.41 15.95 -9.30
CA ASP A 696 -46.68 14.88 -8.34
C ASP A 696 -46.28 13.47 -8.83
N ALA A 697 -45.97 13.30 -10.12
CA ALA A 697 -45.55 12.02 -10.68
C ALA A 697 -44.06 11.75 -10.42
N PHE A 698 -43.70 11.41 -9.18
CA PHE A 698 -42.31 11.22 -8.73
C PHE A 698 -41.48 10.28 -9.63
N GLY A 699 -41.93 9.04 -9.84
CA GLY A 699 -41.22 8.04 -10.64
C GLY A 699 -40.96 8.48 -12.08
N PRO A 700 -41.99 8.90 -12.85
CA PRO A 700 -41.81 9.44 -14.19
C PRO A 700 -40.85 10.64 -14.26
N ASN A 701 -40.92 11.58 -13.31
CA ASN A 701 -40.00 12.72 -13.25
C ASN A 701 -38.54 12.29 -12.98
N LEU A 702 -38.34 11.26 -12.15
CA LEU A 702 -37.02 10.69 -11.87
C LEU A 702 -36.41 10.05 -13.12
N VAL A 703 -37.18 9.21 -13.82
CA VAL A 703 -36.76 8.53 -15.05
C VAL A 703 -36.48 9.55 -16.15
N TYR A 704 -37.31 10.59 -16.27
CA TYR A 704 -37.09 11.69 -17.21
C TYR A 704 -35.75 12.40 -16.97
N ALA A 705 -35.45 12.78 -15.73
CA ALA A 705 -34.17 13.41 -15.41
C ALA A 705 -32.98 12.48 -15.68
N ALA A 706 -33.11 11.19 -15.37
CA ALA A 706 -32.09 10.19 -15.71
C ALA A 706 -31.88 10.07 -17.23
N GLN A 707 -32.94 10.18 -18.04
CA GLN A 707 -32.87 10.20 -19.50
C GLN A 707 -32.08 11.41 -20.02
N GLN A 708 -32.32 12.60 -19.48
CA GLN A 708 -31.60 13.80 -19.89
C GLN A 708 -30.11 13.72 -19.55
N LEU A 709 -29.77 13.04 -18.46
CA LEU A 709 -28.38 12.81 -18.02
C LEU A 709 -27.68 11.68 -18.81
N TYR A 710 -28.39 10.93 -19.65
CA TYR A 710 -27.79 9.87 -20.44
C TYR A 710 -26.76 10.42 -21.44
N GLY A 711 -25.58 9.80 -21.47
CA GLY A 711 -24.46 10.23 -22.32
C GLY A 711 -23.62 11.37 -21.75
N VAL A 712 -24.00 11.98 -20.63
CA VAL A 712 -23.16 12.93 -19.89
C VAL A 712 -22.02 12.18 -19.21
N ARG A 713 -20.80 12.71 -19.26
CA ARG A 713 -19.59 12.06 -18.68
C ARG A 713 -19.49 12.18 -17.15
N LEU A 714 -20.62 12.33 -16.46
CA LEU A 714 -20.74 12.52 -15.02
C LEU A 714 -20.80 11.16 -14.29
N ASP A 715 -20.27 11.06 -13.05
CA ASP A 715 -20.34 9.82 -12.27
C ASP A 715 -21.80 9.41 -12.00
N GLY A 716 -22.09 8.11 -11.99
CA GLY A 716 -23.46 7.60 -11.79
C GLY A 716 -24.10 8.07 -10.48
N ARG A 717 -23.32 8.32 -9.41
CA ARG A 717 -23.84 8.86 -8.15
C ARG A 717 -24.21 10.35 -8.25
N CYS A 718 -23.45 11.13 -9.01
CA CYS A 718 -23.76 12.51 -9.30
C CYS A 718 -25.02 12.60 -10.18
N GLN A 719 -25.14 11.73 -11.20
CA GLN A 719 -26.34 11.65 -12.03
C GLN A 719 -27.58 11.27 -11.21
N MET A 720 -27.48 10.22 -10.37
CA MET A 720 -28.56 9.82 -9.47
C MET A 720 -28.97 10.97 -8.53
N LYS A 721 -27.99 11.72 -7.99
CA LYS A 721 -28.28 12.86 -7.14
C LYS A 721 -29.07 13.96 -7.84
N ILE A 722 -28.66 14.34 -9.06
CA ILE A 722 -29.38 15.35 -9.86
C ILE A 722 -30.80 14.87 -10.16
N ALA A 723 -30.95 13.63 -10.62
CA ALA A 723 -32.25 13.06 -10.97
C ALA A 723 -33.19 12.97 -9.76
N LEU A 724 -32.68 12.47 -8.63
CA LEU A 724 -33.44 12.37 -7.39
C LEU A 724 -33.87 13.75 -6.88
N ARG A 725 -32.96 14.73 -6.91
CA ARG A 725 -33.28 16.10 -6.49
C ARG A 725 -34.34 16.74 -7.37
N TYR A 726 -34.27 16.53 -8.69
CA TYR A 726 -35.26 17.07 -9.65
C TYR A 726 -36.66 16.55 -9.35
N ALA A 727 -36.79 15.23 -9.17
CA ALA A 727 -38.08 14.60 -8.85
C ALA A 727 -38.62 15.03 -7.48
N LEU A 728 -37.76 15.15 -6.46
CA LEU A 728 -38.14 15.59 -5.13
C LEU A 728 -38.60 17.06 -5.10
N ASP A 729 -37.86 17.96 -5.76
CA ASP A 729 -38.20 19.38 -5.78
C ASP A 729 -39.51 19.64 -6.55
N LEU A 730 -39.83 18.87 -7.59
CA LEU A 730 -41.14 18.91 -8.27
C LEU A 730 -42.26 18.37 -7.37
N TYR A 731 -42.03 17.25 -6.69
CA TYR A 731 -43.02 16.64 -5.80
C TYR A 731 -43.37 17.57 -4.63
N ALA A 732 -42.36 18.25 -4.07
CA ALA A 732 -42.51 19.22 -2.98
C ALA A 732 -43.35 20.46 -3.36
N GLN A 733 -43.53 20.76 -4.65
CA GLN A 733 -44.43 21.85 -5.08
C GLN A 733 -45.91 21.55 -4.78
N LYS A 734 -46.28 20.27 -4.68
CA LYS A 734 -47.67 19.83 -4.46
C LYS A 734 -47.90 19.13 -3.12
N HIS A 735 -46.84 18.59 -2.52
CA HIS A 735 -46.92 17.80 -1.29
C HIS A 735 -45.99 18.35 -0.21
N THR A 736 -46.48 18.36 1.03
CA THR A 736 -45.67 18.70 2.21
C THR A 736 -44.89 17.51 2.76
N THR A 737 -45.28 16.28 2.37
CA THR A 737 -44.64 15.03 2.77
C THR A 737 -43.75 14.49 1.65
N GLU A 738 -42.75 13.69 2.01
CA GLU A 738 -41.91 12.99 1.04
C GLU A 738 -42.69 11.93 0.26
N PRO A 739 -42.28 11.59 -0.98
CA PRO A 739 -42.89 10.50 -1.72
C PRO A 739 -42.65 9.16 -1.02
N PRO A 740 -43.61 8.21 -1.13
CA PRO A 740 -43.45 6.90 -0.53
C PRO A 740 -42.29 6.15 -1.19
N LEU A 741 -41.50 5.45 -0.37
CA LEU A 741 -40.35 4.69 -0.84
C LEU A 741 -40.72 3.62 -1.89
N SER A 742 -41.96 3.12 -1.89
CA SER A 742 -42.48 2.21 -2.93
C SER A 742 -42.45 2.82 -4.34
N ALA A 743 -42.80 4.10 -4.48
CA ALA A 743 -42.79 4.80 -5.78
C ALA A 743 -41.37 4.93 -6.36
N PHE A 744 -40.34 4.92 -5.51
CA PHE A 744 -38.94 4.86 -5.93
C PHE A 744 -38.55 3.46 -6.42
N TRP A 745 -39.00 2.40 -5.75
CA TRP A 745 -38.69 1.03 -6.17
C TRP A 745 -39.32 0.65 -7.51
N GLU A 746 -40.57 1.09 -7.74
CA GLU A 746 -41.31 0.79 -8.96
C GLU A 746 -40.65 1.32 -10.24
N CYS A 747 -39.85 2.39 -10.16
CA CYS A 747 -39.21 3.01 -11.32
C CYS A 747 -37.73 2.62 -11.52
N LEU A 748 -37.17 1.72 -10.71
CA LEU A 748 -35.74 1.35 -10.82
C LEU A 748 -35.40 0.60 -12.12
N ASP A 749 -36.27 -0.28 -12.58
CA ASP A 749 -36.03 -1.05 -13.81
C ASP A 749 -36.05 -0.13 -15.05
N ASP A 750 -36.98 0.83 -15.07
CA ASP A 750 -37.05 1.87 -16.10
C ASP A 750 -35.81 2.78 -16.04
N LEU A 751 -35.36 3.17 -14.84
CA LEU A 751 -34.17 3.99 -14.65
C LEU A 751 -32.90 3.29 -15.15
N ALA A 752 -32.74 2.00 -14.86
CA ALA A 752 -31.61 1.19 -15.35
C ALA A 752 -31.63 1.03 -16.88
N THR A 753 -32.82 0.96 -17.47
CA THR A 753 -33.01 0.82 -18.92
C THR A 753 -32.67 2.13 -19.64
N VAL A 754 -33.15 3.25 -19.11
CA VAL A 754 -33.01 4.59 -19.71
C VAL A 754 -31.60 5.15 -19.52
N ASN A 755 -30.96 4.89 -18.38
CA ASN A 755 -29.60 5.34 -18.12
C ASN A 755 -28.73 4.26 -17.44
N PRO A 756 -28.10 3.37 -18.24
CA PRO A 756 -27.16 2.36 -17.74
C PRO A 756 -25.92 2.93 -17.05
N GLY A 757 -25.64 4.24 -17.19
CA GLY A 757 -24.54 4.92 -16.53
C GLY A 757 -24.75 5.09 -15.02
N ILE A 758 -26.01 5.04 -14.57
CA ILE A 758 -26.35 4.97 -13.15
C ILE A 758 -26.28 3.50 -12.73
N GLU A 759 -25.09 3.07 -12.32
CA GLU A 759 -24.91 1.77 -11.70
C GLU A 759 -25.78 1.71 -10.43
N LEU A 760 -26.86 0.93 -10.43
CA LEU A 760 -27.77 0.68 -9.29
C LEU A 760 -27.08 -0.10 -8.14
N LYS A 761 -25.93 0.40 -7.72
CA LYS A 761 -25.09 -0.11 -6.66
C LYS A 761 -24.60 1.07 -5.85
N PHE A 762 -25.10 1.20 -4.63
CA PHE A 762 -24.77 2.30 -3.72
C PHE A 762 -24.31 1.78 -2.36
N GLN A 763 -23.69 2.65 -1.58
CA GLN A 763 -23.44 2.39 -0.16
C GLN A 763 -24.63 2.95 0.64
N CYS A 764 -24.85 2.43 1.84
CA CYS A 764 -25.84 3.01 2.76
C CYS A 764 -25.35 4.38 3.24
N GLY A 765 -26.20 5.41 3.09
CA GLY A 765 -25.86 6.79 3.45
C GLY A 765 -25.60 6.96 4.94
N ILE A 766 -26.34 6.25 5.80
CA ILE A 766 -26.20 6.33 7.26
C ILE A 766 -24.96 5.57 7.73
N CYS A 767 -24.82 4.31 7.31
CA CYS A 767 -23.70 3.46 7.75
C CYS A 767 -22.34 4.01 7.30
N GLU A 768 -22.23 4.62 6.11
CA GLU A 768 -20.97 5.20 5.64
C GLU A 768 -20.54 6.42 6.49
N VAL A 769 -21.51 7.19 7.00
CA VAL A 769 -21.25 8.34 7.89
C VAL A 769 -20.84 7.88 9.30
N ASP A 770 -21.41 6.77 9.77
CA ASP A 770 -21.11 6.18 11.09
C ASP A 770 -19.82 5.33 11.13
N ASP A 771 -19.39 4.71 10.02
CA ASP A 771 -18.27 3.74 9.95
C ASP A 771 -16.85 4.35 9.91
N ARG A 772 -16.65 5.61 10.34
CA ARG A 772 -15.28 6.18 10.47
C ARG A 772 -14.53 5.75 11.74
N ARG A 773 -14.88 4.61 12.36
CA ARG A 773 -14.07 4.00 13.44
C ARG A 773 -12.94 3.12 12.84
N PRO A 774 -11.69 3.25 13.30
CA PRO A 774 -10.57 2.46 12.79
C PRO A 774 -10.69 1.00 13.25
N GLY A 775 -11.06 0.09 12.35
CA GLY A 775 -11.02 -1.37 12.61
C GLY A 775 -11.91 -2.25 11.72
N ILE A 776 -13.02 -1.71 11.20
CA ILE A 776 -14.02 -2.49 10.42
C ILE A 776 -14.04 -2.03 8.93
N SER A 777 -13.04 -1.26 8.51
CA SER A 777 -13.03 -0.47 7.27
C SER A 777 -12.87 -1.25 5.96
N ALA A 778 -12.54 -2.55 6.00
CA ALA A 778 -12.30 -3.34 4.79
C ALA A 778 -13.56 -3.98 4.19
N ARG A 779 -14.62 -4.19 4.98
CA ARG A 779 -15.80 -4.97 4.55
C ARG A 779 -16.95 -4.15 3.95
N ARG A 780 -17.02 -2.83 4.16
CA ARG A 780 -18.21 -2.00 3.77
C ARG A 780 -18.00 -0.98 2.66
N LYS A 781 -16.76 -0.76 2.19
CA LYS A 781 -16.48 0.14 1.06
C LYS A 781 -16.99 -0.36 -0.30
N GLN A 782 -17.61 -1.55 -0.39
CA GLN A 782 -18.13 -2.06 -1.66
C GLN A 782 -19.55 -1.56 -1.89
N LYS A 783 -19.78 -0.94 -3.05
CA LYS A 783 -21.12 -0.62 -3.56
C LYS A 783 -21.98 -1.89 -3.52
N THR A 784 -23.12 -1.82 -2.86
CA THR A 784 -24.06 -2.93 -2.72
C THR A 784 -25.20 -2.72 -3.71
N ALA A 785 -25.69 -3.79 -4.35
CA ALA A 785 -26.85 -3.70 -5.23
C ALA A 785 -28.10 -3.22 -4.48
N MET A 786 -29.00 -2.53 -5.19
CA MET A 786 -30.17 -1.86 -4.62
C MET A 786 -31.11 -2.78 -3.82
N ASP A 787 -31.27 -4.04 -4.25
CA ASP A 787 -32.05 -5.08 -3.57
C ASP A 787 -31.54 -5.37 -2.15
N ARG A 788 -30.23 -5.50 -1.99
CA ARG A 788 -29.60 -5.71 -0.68
C ARG A 788 -29.59 -4.43 0.15
N LEU A 789 -29.52 -3.27 -0.50
CA LEU A 789 -29.59 -1.98 0.18
C LEU A 789 -30.98 -1.74 0.77
N GLN A 790 -32.04 -2.16 0.04
CA GLN A 790 -33.41 -2.17 0.53
C GLN A 790 -33.55 -3.03 1.79
N MET A 791 -33.17 -4.30 1.74
CA MET A 791 -33.25 -5.19 2.90
C MET A 791 -32.47 -4.63 4.09
N HIS A 792 -31.28 -4.08 3.84
CA HIS A 792 -30.48 -3.44 4.88
C HIS A 792 -31.19 -2.24 5.52
N TRP A 793 -31.79 -1.37 4.70
CA TRP A 793 -32.54 -0.20 5.15
C TRP A 793 -33.75 -0.61 5.99
N GLU A 794 -34.55 -1.55 5.51
CA GLU A 794 -35.73 -2.08 6.19
C GLU A 794 -35.40 -2.70 7.55
N HIS A 795 -34.26 -3.39 7.65
CA HIS A 795 -33.85 -4.04 8.89
C HIS A 795 -33.14 -3.13 9.90
N LYS A 796 -32.44 -2.08 9.45
CA LYS A 796 -31.54 -1.30 10.34
C LYS A 796 -31.89 0.18 10.49
N HIS A 797 -32.63 0.75 9.55
CA HIS A 797 -32.84 2.20 9.47
C HIS A 797 -34.30 2.60 9.28
N ARG A 798 -35.23 1.63 9.17
CA ARG A 798 -36.67 1.88 8.99
C ARG A 798 -37.28 2.79 10.07
N GLU A 799 -36.83 2.65 11.30
CA GLU A 799 -37.30 3.44 12.46
C GLU A 799 -36.36 4.59 12.82
N GLY A 800 -35.36 4.88 11.98
CA GLY A 800 -34.40 5.96 12.22
C GLY A 800 -34.98 7.36 12.00
N SER A 801 -34.31 8.38 12.55
CA SER A 801 -34.70 9.80 12.39
C SER A 801 -34.35 10.40 11.02
N VAL A 802 -33.60 9.68 10.19
CA VAL A 802 -33.14 10.15 8.86
C VAL A 802 -34.05 9.58 7.78
N SER A 803 -34.57 10.44 6.90
CA SER A 803 -35.47 10.03 5.83
C SER A 803 -34.77 9.21 4.74
N TRP A 804 -35.53 8.41 3.98
CA TRP A 804 -34.95 7.54 2.96
C TRP A 804 -34.30 8.33 1.82
N THR A 805 -34.81 9.52 1.51
CA THR A 805 -34.28 10.41 0.46
C THR A 805 -32.85 10.88 0.77
N GLN A 806 -32.46 10.91 2.04
CA GLN A 806 -31.14 11.32 2.50
C GLN A 806 -30.26 10.15 2.96
N GLY A 807 -30.87 9.13 3.57
CA GLY A 807 -30.14 8.04 4.23
C GLY A 807 -29.97 6.76 3.42
N LEU A 808 -30.86 6.47 2.46
CA LEU A 808 -30.88 5.17 1.77
C LEU A 808 -29.60 4.95 0.97
N MET A 809 -29.14 5.98 0.26
CA MET A 809 -27.99 5.93 -0.64
C MET A 809 -26.97 6.99 -0.25
N TYR A 810 -25.69 6.60 -0.21
CA TYR A 810 -24.59 7.55 -0.10
C TYR A 810 -24.37 8.26 -1.44
N LEU A 811 -24.89 9.49 -1.53
CA LEU A 811 -24.77 10.38 -2.67
C LEU A 811 -23.75 11.50 -2.37
N PRO A 812 -23.08 12.07 -3.40
CA PRO A 812 -22.12 13.16 -3.20
C PRO A 812 -22.78 14.36 -2.53
N SER A 813 -22.02 15.22 -1.86
CA SER A 813 -22.50 16.50 -1.35
C SER A 813 -22.80 17.49 -2.50
N ASP A 814 -23.52 18.58 -2.22
CA ASP A 814 -23.86 19.58 -3.25
C ASP A 814 -22.60 20.24 -3.82
N GLN A 815 -21.58 20.41 -2.98
CA GLN A 815 -20.29 20.95 -3.39
C GLN A 815 -19.50 19.98 -4.27
N GLU A 816 -19.44 18.70 -3.87
CA GLU A 816 -18.79 17.65 -4.67
C GLU A 816 -19.44 17.54 -6.06
N LEU A 817 -20.76 17.73 -6.13
CA LEU A 817 -21.48 17.77 -7.39
C LEU A 817 -21.01 18.93 -8.28
N THR A 818 -20.96 20.15 -7.75
CA THR A 818 -20.50 21.34 -8.51
C THR A 818 -19.05 21.17 -8.99
N GLN A 819 -18.16 20.67 -8.13
CA GLN A 819 -16.75 20.43 -8.48
C GLN A 819 -16.63 19.40 -9.60
N HIS A 820 -17.35 18.27 -9.49
CA HIS A 820 -17.34 17.25 -10.51
C HIS A 820 -17.88 17.76 -11.87
N ILE A 821 -18.96 18.56 -11.86
CA ILE A 821 -19.49 19.17 -13.09
C ILE A 821 -18.41 20.06 -13.73
N ALA A 822 -17.79 20.96 -12.98
CA ALA A 822 -16.78 21.88 -13.48
C ALA A 822 -15.52 21.17 -14.01
N GLU A 823 -15.02 20.16 -13.29
CA GLU A 823 -13.84 19.39 -13.70
C GLU A 823 -14.09 18.61 -14.99
N ILE A 824 -15.25 17.98 -15.12
CA ILE A 824 -15.61 17.18 -16.29
C ILE A 824 -15.82 18.07 -17.50
N ASP A 825 -16.49 19.21 -17.34
CA ASP A 825 -16.71 20.15 -18.43
C ASP A 825 -15.39 20.78 -18.90
N LYS A 826 -14.51 21.17 -17.98
CA LYS A 826 -13.16 21.65 -18.32
C LYS A 826 -12.38 20.60 -19.10
N LYS A 827 -12.45 19.34 -18.69
CA LYS A 827 -11.77 18.23 -19.38
C LYS A 827 -12.38 17.97 -20.75
N LEU A 828 -13.70 17.95 -20.87
CA LEU A 828 -14.40 17.77 -22.14
C LEU A 828 -14.07 18.91 -23.10
N GLN A 829 -14.05 20.15 -22.62
CA GLN A 829 -13.70 21.32 -23.42
C GLN A 829 -12.25 21.23 -23.92
N GLY A 830 -11.28 20.91 -23.05
CA GLY A 830 -9.89 20.70 -23.47
C GLY A 830 -9.72 19.57 -24.49
N GLU A 831 -10.52 18.50 -24.39
CA GLU A 831 -10.55 17.43 -25.40
C GLU A 831 -11.19 17.90 -26.73
N LYS A 832 -12.26 18.70 -26.69
CA LYS A 832 -12.88 19.32 -27.87
C LYS A 832 -11.90 20.26 -28.57
N ASP A 833 -11.24 21.14 -27.83
CA ASP A 833 -10.25 22.08 -28.35
C ASP A 833 -9.06 21.34 -28.98
N ALA A 834 -8.59 20.25 -28.36
CA ALA A 834 -7.55 19.41 -28.93
C ALA A 834 -7.99 18.66 -30.21
N VAL A 835 -9.27 18.32 -30.35
CA VAL A 835 -9.82 17.74 -31.59
C VAL A 835 -9.92 18.82 -32.68
N LEU A 836 -10.41 20.02 -32.35
CA LEU A 836 -10.49 21.15 -33.27
C LEU A 836 -9.10 21.61 -33.75
N GLY A 837 -8.13 21.72 -32.83
CA GLY A 837 -6.74 22.03 -33.18
C GLY A 837 -6.11 20.98 -34.11
N ARG A 838 -6.39 19.69 -33.87
CA ARG A 838 -5.97 18.63 -34.80
C ARG A 838 -6.68 18.68 -36.15
N ALA A 839 -7.97 19.04 -36.17
CA ALA A 839 -8.73 19.19 -37.42
C ALA A 839 -8.23 20.38 -38.25
N ALA A 840 -7.88 21.50 -37.61
CA ALA A 840 -7.28 22.67 -38.26
C ALA A 840 -5.90 22.37 -38.87
N VAL A 841 -5.10 21.51 -38.22
CA VAL A 841 -3.82 21.04 -38.76
C VAL A 841 -4.00 19.98 -39.88
N MET A 842 -5.11 19.24 -39.88
CA MET A 842 -5.39 18.21 -40.89
C MET A 842 -6.09 18.75 -42.15
N SER A 843 -6.72 19.92 -42.11
CA SER A 843 -7.38 20.52 -43.30
C SER A 843 -6.39 20.95 -44.39
N THR A 844 -5.09 21.00 -44.08
CA THR A 844 -4.00 21.27 -45.04
C THR A 844 -3.52 20.00 -45.75
N ASP A 845 -3.98 18.81 -45.35
CA ASP A 845 -3.41 17.52 -45.76
C ASP A 845 -4.50 16.62 -46.40
N ILE A 846 -4.70 16.77 -47.71
CA ILE A 846 -5.85 16.29 -48.52
C ILE A 846 -6.07 14.75 -48.47
N LYS A 847 -5.13 13.96 -47.93
CA LYS A 847 -5.17 12.48 -47.98
C LYS A 847 -5.68 11.77 -46.71
N LYS A 848 -6.14 12.46 -45.66
CA LYS A 848 -6.59 11.80 -44.41
C LYS A 848 -8.00 12.26 -43.98
N ARG A 849 -9.01 11.40 -44.21
CA ARG A 849 -10.37 11.62 -43.67
C ARG A 849 -10.39 11.69 -42.15
N ALA A 850 -11.23 12.58 -41.62
CA ALA A 850 -11.47 12.74 -40.19
C ALA A 850 -11.98 11.43 -39.55
N LYS A 851 -11.40 11.06 -38.40
CA LYS A 851 -11.80 9.87 -37.64
C LYS A 851 -13.18 10.08 -37.01
N SER A 852 -14.09 9.12 -37.19
CA SER A 852 -15.46 9.10 -36.62
C SER A 852 -15.53 9.41 -35.11
N LYS A 853 -14.48 9.09 -34.35
CA LYS A 853 -14.38 9.36 -32.91
C LYS A 853 -14.35 10.86 -32.56
N GLY A 854 -13.85 11.73 -33.44
CA GLY A 854 -13.83 13.18 -33.19
C GLY A 854 -15.21 13.81 -33.26
N SER A 855 -16.06 13.34 -34.19
CA SER A 855 -17.45 13.80 -34.34
C SER A 855 -18.31 13.47 -33.13
N VAL A 856 -18.12 12.28 -32.54
CA VAL A 856 -18.85 11.85 -31.32
C VAL A 856 -18.47 12.73 -30.12
N LEU A 857 -17.19 13.10 -30.00
CA LEU A 857 -16.69 13.94 -28.90
C LEU A 857 -17.22 15.38 -29.01
N LEU A 858 -17.32 15.92 -30.23
CA LEU A 858 -17.89 17.25 -30.47
C LEU A 858 -19.39 17.31 -30.16
N GLY A 859 -20.14 16.23 -30.45
CA GLY A 859 -21.57 16.14 -30.16
C GLY A 859 -21.93 15.80 -28.69
N THR A 860 -20.94 15.58 -27.82
CA THR A 860 -21.20 15.32 -26.39
C THR A 860 -21.56 16.62 -25.67
N LYS A 861 -22.73 16.67 -25.01
CA LYS A 861 -23.19 17.83 -24.21
C LYS A 861 -22.35 18.03 -22.96
N GLN A 862 -22.25 19.28 -22.50
CA GLN A 862 -21.62 19.58 -21.21
C GLN A 862 -22.55 19.20 -20.05
N ALA A 863 -21.99 18.80 -18.92
CA ALA A 863 -22.76 18.46 -17.73
C ALA A 863 -23.48 19.68 -17.16
N SER A 864 -22.86 20.86 -17.19
CA SER A 864 -23.48 22.13 -16.79
C SER A 864 -24.69 22.49 -17.67
N GLU A 865 -24.60 22.31 -18.98
CA GLU A 865 -25.71 22.56 -19.92
C GLU A 865 -26.94 21.68 -19.60
N VAL A 866 -26.72 20.38 -19.38
CA VAL A 866 -27.81 19.44 -19.02
C VAL A 866 -28.35 19.74 -17.62
N PHE A 867 -27.47 20.12 -16.68
CA PHE A 867 -27.87 20.52 -15.34
C PHE A 867 -28.73 21.79 -15.37
N ASP A 868 -28.36 22.80 -16.15
CA ASP A 868 -29.10 24.05 -16.33
C ASP A 868 -30.44 23.82 -17.06
N ALA A 869 -30.52 22.84 -17.96
CA ALA A 869 -31.77 22.44 -18.61
C ALA A 869 -32.78 21.78 -17.65
N LEU A 870 -32.29 21.09 -16.61
CA LEU A 870 -33.13 20.52 -15.55
C LEU A 870 -33.43 21.56 -14.45
N PHE A 871 -32.48 22.45 -14.16
CA PHE A 871 -32.54 23.45 -13.08
C PHE A 871 -32.14 24.84 -13.57
N PHE A 872 -33.12 25.68 -13.89
CA PHE A 872 -32.86 27.05 -14.33
C PHE A 872 -32.54 27.96 -13.14
N LYS A 873 -31.69 28.98 -13.35
CA LYS A 873 -31.40 30.00 -12.34
C LYS A 873 -32.55 31.01 -12.30
N VAL A 874 -33.04 31.31 -11.10
CA VAL A 874 -33.97 32.42 -10.88
C VAL A 874 -33.12 33.67 -10.70
N GLU A 875 -33.21 34.64 -11.60
CA GLU A 875 -32.57 35.95 -11.40
C GLU A 875 -33.20 36.59 -10.15
N ALA A 876 -32.36 36.94 -9.18
CA ALA A 876 -32.80 37.64 -7.99
C ALA A 876 -33.24 39.05 -8.39
N HIS A 877 -34.53 39.35 -8.23
CA HIS A 877 -35.04 40.71 -8.21
C HIS A 877 -34.79 41.36 -6.85
#